data_AF-A0A2N0NKV1-F1
#
_entry.id   AF-A0A2N0NKV1-F1
#
_cell.length_a   1.000
_cell.length_b   1.000
_cell.length_c   1.000
_cell.angle_alpha   90.00
_cell.angle_beta   90.00
_cell.angle_gamma   90.00
#
_symmetry.space_group_name_H-M   'P 1'
#
loop_
_entity.id
_entity.type
_entity.pdbx_description
1 polymer ?
#
loop_
_entity_poly.entity_id
_entity_poly.type
_entity_poly.pdbx_seq_one_letter_code
_entity_poly.pdbx_strand_id
1 'polypeptide(L)'
;VISRDIEERLRLILTLADPNIIFDLRTNNGFKGTKFNEFWNETDAYFNEQNLLAVDERRHGTILYMPLALSVRDLREIVTERLKIIYSDPLPFTIHIPSDEWIRLQFCPTNATTTRSMHHTGQFNVKFKVQGRLLRKSSDDAHYCAALFRYLREFCIHYKQWTCLISADDKHKVPIGEDVAVSTGVRNRRSMVAQNSTLAAADHDFTKLSITPSVTFFISIPNEISGSFYDGQVFVSYKDATFEPSNAIRHSTEFLNALNIQYAHQMTPPILCLYTDGGPDHRCNYGSVQISLICLFLSGNFDLLIAVRTAPNHSWTNPAERIMSILNLGLQGVALKRDQMSPESEVLFDTANTLDDIRTKAQESNKLESELKESIASVQNILNNRTERLSLKEKKFKCNDSANVEAITELFESIHTLDPTLTVDETTQVQIRRHTALIEFIDTHCRIRAYSFQVKKCNNITCSYCKPIRLPPHEFNNLNFLPDPIPSRDNTDHYMPFERVYGTETTEEYRPTYMQTQANAEPISKSILIGGKIRFYINCEDCRKRRCVYSDKSLNNEEQEDYQQALESYSYSCGAPIFPDDHYLSEVVFVRTRISCDSPIEILYYSSRKSGNYPICYYCGESESLVAPSQSLKERFKQIYPLCEGCQGNEKEFYTKGEIKTNGRASKRRKT
;
A
#
# COMPACT_ATOMS: atom_id res chain seq x y z
N VAL A 1 -14.22 -30.54 -9.36
CA VAL A 1 -12.75 -30.28 -9.31
C VAL A 1 -12.27 -30.81 -7.97
N ILE A 2 -11.45 -31.86 -7.99
CA ILE A 2 -10.79 -32.37 -6.79
C ILE A 2 -9.91 -31.23 -6.26
N SER A 3 -10.05 -30.86 -4.99
CA SER A 3 -9.27 -29.73 -4.46
C SER A 3 -7.78 -30.06 -4.57
N ARG A 4 -6.96 -29.03 -4.74
CA ARG A 4 -5.50 -29.18 -4.82
C ARG A 4 -4.92 -29.97 -3.63
N ASP A 5 -5.55 -29.85 -2.46
CA ASP A 5 -5.22 -30.63 -1.26
C ASP A 5 -5.48 -32.14 -1.45
N ILE A 6 -6.56 -32.53 -2.13
CA ILE A 6 -6.88 -33.94 -2.39
C ILE A 6 -5.97 -34.50 -3.49
N GLU A 7 -5.59 -33.70 -4.47
CA GLU A 7 -4.69 -34.10 -5.56
C GLU A 7 -3.23 -34.29 -5.09
N GLU A 8 -2.73 -33.41 -4.20
CA GLU A 8 -1.43 -33.59 -3.54
C GLU A 8 -1.43 -34.78 -2.57
N ARG A 9 -2.54 -35.05 -1.89
CA ARG A 9 -2.73 -36.26 -1.05
C ARG A 9 -2.66 -37.55 -1.87
N LEU A 10 -3.28 -37.58 -3.04
CA LEU A 10 -3.25 -38.74 -3.95
C LEU A 10 -1.83 -39.02 -4.46
N ARG A 11 -1.03 -37.99 -4.77
CA ARG A 11 0.38 -38.17 -5.16
C ARG A 11 1.26 -38.73 -4.04
N LEU A 12 1.04 -38.29 -2.79
CA LEU A 12 1.76 -38.80 -1.62
C LEU A 12 1.46 -40.28 -1.36
N ILE A 13 0.19 -40.69 -1.48
CA ILE A 13 -0.24 -42.10 -1.36
C ILE A 13 0.49 -42.99 -2.37
N LEU A 14 0.57 -42.55 -3.63
CA LEU A 14 1.25 -43.28 -4.69
C LEU A 14 2.77 -43.37 -4.48
N THR A 15 3.37 -42.38 -3.81
CA THR A 15 4.83 -42.31 -3.59
C THR A 15 5.27 -43.14 -2.38
N LEU A 16 4.44 -43.24 -1.34
CA LEU A 16 4.74 -43.96 -0.11
C LEU A 16 4.17 -45.38 -0.06
N ALA A 17 3.33 -45.74 -1.04
CA ALA A 17 2.64 -47.04 -1.15
C ALA A 17 1.87 -47.46 0.12
N ASP A 18 1.41 -46.48 0.92
CA ASP A 18 0.63 -46.72 2.14
C ASP A 18 -0.82 -46.22 1.97
N PRO A 19 -1.79 -47.13 1.82
CA PRO A 19 -3.20 -46.77 1.66
C PRO A 19 -3.85 -46.21 2.94
N ASN A 20 -3.21 -46.29 4.12
CA ASN A 20 -3.75 -45.77 5.37
C ASN A 20 -3.61 -44.24 5.53
N ILE A 21 -2.89 -43.57 4.62
CA ILE A 21 -2.74 -42.10 4.58
C ILE A 21 -4.07 -41.36 4.33
N ILE A 22 -5.10 -42.06 3.84
CA ILE A 22 -6.47 -41.52 3.69
C ILE A 22 -7.10 -41.21 5.06
N PHE A 23 -6.69 -41.93 6.11
CA PHE A 23 -7.17 -41.71 7.48
C PHE A 23 -6.31 -40.67 8.20
N ASP A 24 -6.97 -39.83 8.99
CA ASP A 24 -6.29 -38.96 9.95
C ASP A 24 -5.46 -39.82 10.91
N LEU A 25 -4.13 -39.88 10.70
CA LEU A 25 -3.23 -40.72 11.48
C LEU A 25 -3.25 -40.40 12.99
N ARG A 26 -3.86 -39.28 13.41
CA ARG A 26 -4.19 -38.96 14.81
C ARG A 26 -5.13 -40.00 15.45
N THR A 27 -6.08 -40.56 14.67
CA THR A 27 -7.05 -41.56 15.18
C THR A 27 -6.40 -42.89 15.60
N ASN A 28 -5.19 -43.18 15.12
CA ASN A 28 -4.42 -44.37 15.52
C ASN A 28 -3.51 -44.15 16.73
N ASN A 29 -3.32 -42.91 17.20
CA ASN A 29 -2.45 -42.58 18.32
C ASN A 29 -3.23 -42.21 19.59
N GLY A 30 -4.36 -42.87 19.83
CA GLY A 30 -5.07 -42.81 21.10
C GLY A 30 -4.26 -43.48 22.21
N PHE A 31 -3.23 -42.79 22.72
CA PHE A 31 -2.43 -43.29 23.83
C PHE A 31 -3.20 -43.07 25.14
N LYS A 32 -3.78 -44.14 25.72
CA LYS A 32 -4.34 -44.12 27.07
C LYS A 32 -3.36 -44.78 28.05
N GLY A 33 -2.95 -44.03 29.07
CA GLY A 33 -2.11 -44.51 30.17
C GLY A 33 -0.66 -44.03 30.09
N THR A 34 -0.42 -42.75 30.40
CA THR A 34 0.95 -42.26 30.66
C THR A 34 1.11 -41.88 32.12
N LYS A 35 2.35 -41.85 32.62
CA LYS A 35 2.67 -41.30 33.95
C LYS A 35 2.39 -39.79 34.11
N PHE A 36 1.84 -39.13 33.07
CA PHE A 36 1.60 -37.69 32.98
C PHE A 36 0.09 -37.36 32.93
N ASN A 37 -0.79 -38.31 33.26
CA ASN A 37 -2.24 -38.14 33.08
C ASN A 37 -2.79 -36.95 33.88
N GLU A 38 -2.30 -36.74 35.09
CA GLU A 38 -2.66 -35.61 35.95
C GLU A 38 -2.32 -34.28 35.26
N PHE A 39 -1.15 -34.20 34.62
CA PHE A 39 -0.74 -33.03 33.86
C PHE A 39 -1.60 -32.82 32.61
N TRP A 40 -1.97 -33.88 31.90
CA TRP A 40 -2.83 -33.76 30.71
C TRP A 40 -4.26 -33.37 31.04
N ASN A 41 -4.83 -33.92 32.12
CA ASN A 41 -6.16 -33.57 32.59
C ASN A 41 -6.23 -32.08 32.96
N GLU A 42 -5.21 -31.57 33.65
CA GLU A 42 -5.15 -30.15 34.02
C GLU A 42 -4.88 -29.25 32.80
N THR A 43 -4.11 -29.73 31.82
CA THR A 43 -3.93 -29.02 30.53
C THR A 43 -5.25 -28.90 29.78
N ASP A 44 -6.07 -29.96 29.76
CA ASP A 44 -7.39 -29.94 29.11
C ASP A 44 -8.37 -29.03 29.85
N ALA A 45 -8.36 -29.06 31.20
CA ALA A 45 -9.14 -28.16 32.04
C ALA A 45 -8.76 -26.69 31.75
N TYR A 46 -7.47 -26.38 31.68
CA TYR A 46 -6.98 -25.05 31.31
C TYR A 46 -7.48 -24.61 29.93
N PHE A 47 -7.35 -25.45 28.91
CA PHE A 47 -7.85 -25.11 27.57
C PHE A 47 -9.37 -24.92 27.55
N ASN A 48 -10.14 -25.73 28.29
CA ASN A 48 -11.59 -25.60 28.38
C ASN A 48 -12.00 -24.30 29.12
N GLU A 49 -11.30 -23.90 30.18
CA GLU A 49 -11.50 -22.61 30.84
C GLU A 49 -11.20 -21.43 29.92
N GLN A 50 -10.06 -21.44 29.22
CA GLN A 50 -9.71 -20.39 28.26
C GLN A 50 -10.69 -20.34 27.09
N ASN A 51 -11.24 -21.49 26.67
CA ASN A 51 -12.27 -21.55 25.66
C ASN A 51 -13.57 -20.88 26.11
N LEU A 52 -13.99 -21.08 27.37
CA LEU A 52 -15.19 -20.45 27.93
C LEU A 52 -15.04 -18.93 28.09
N LEU A 53 -13.85 -18.44 28.45
CA LEU A 53 -13.57 -17.01 28.60
C LEU A 53 -13.53 -16.25 27.27
N ALA A 54 -13.26 -16.94 26.15
CA ALA A 54 -13.14 -16.34 24.82
C ALA A 54 -14.45 -16.37 24.00
N VAL A 55 -15.51 -17.01 24.49
CA VAL A 55 -16.82 -17.08 23.82
C VAL A 55 -17.64 -15.78 23.99
N ASP A 56 -17.24 -14.87 24.88
CA ASP A 56 -18.01 -13.65 25.17
C ASP A 56 -17.66 -12.41 24.31
N GLU A 57 -16.79 -12.54 23.30
CA GLU A 57 -16.57 -11.46 22.33
C GLU A 57 -16.74 -11.94 20.87
N ARG A 58 -18.01 -11.87 20.42
CA ARG A 58 -18.49 -11.73 19.02
C ARG A 58 -18.47 -12.98 18.10
N ARG A 59 -19.69 -13.51 17.91
CA ARG A 59 -20.29 -14.18 16.73
C ARG A 59 -19.54 -15.36 16.04
N HIS A 60 -20.19 -16.52 16.12
CA HIS A 60 -20.32 -17.60 15.13
C HIS A 60 -19.08 -17.97 14.27
N GLY A 61 -18.02 -18.45 14.92
CA GLY A 61 -16.97 -19.22 14.28
C GLY A 61 -16.29 -20.15 15.28
N THR A 62 -15.99 -21.38 14.88
CA THR A 62 -15.38 -22.45 15.72
C THR A 62 -13.90 -22.24 16.05
N ILE A 63 -13.40 -20.99 15.96
CA ILE A 63 -11.97 -20.69 16.07
C ILE A 63 -11.75 -19.58 17.09
N LEU A 64 -11.05 -19.92 18.17
CA LEU A 64 -10.56 -19.01 19.18
C LEU A 64 -9.48 -18.07 18.64
N TYR A 65 -9.58 -16.79 19.00
CA TYR A 65 -8.62 -15.73 18.64
C TYR A 65 -7.63 -15.38 19.76
N MET A 66 -7.71 -16.04 20.92
CA MET A 66 -6.82 -15.79 22.06
C MET A 66 -5.60 -16.71 22.03
N PRO A 67 -4.36 -16.19 22.21
CA PRO A 67 -3.20 -17.04 22.44
C PRO A 67 -3.36 -17.79 23.76
N LEU A 68 -3.56 -19.10 23.71
CA LEU A 68 -3.73 -19.97 24.90
C LEU A 68 -2.51 -19.97 25.82
N ALA A 69 -1.31 -19.78 25.28
CA ALA A 69 -0.06 -19.64 26.04
C ALA A 69 0.97 -18.92 25.16
N LEU A 70 1.95 -18.25 25.77
CA LEU A 70 3.02 -17.54 25.06
C LEU A 70 3.98 -18.49 24.36
N SER A 71 4.19 -19.67 24.93
CA SER A 71 5.04 -20.75 24.40
C SER A 71 4.66 -22.09 25.04
N VAL A 72 5.27 -23.19 24.56
CA VAL A 72 5.07 -24.51 25.20
C VAL A 72 5.64 -24.55 26.62
N ARG A 73 6.75 -23.83 26.85
CA ARG A 73 7.35 -23.69 28.16
C ARG A 73 6.43 -22.94 29.13
N ASP A 74 5.87 -21.84 28.66
CA ASP A 74 4.90 -21.03 29.41
C ASP A 74 3.66 -21.86 29.77
N LEU A 75 3.10 -22.60 28.80
CA LEU A 75 2.00 -23.55 29.08
C LEU A 75 2.38 -24.57 30.15
N ARG A 76 3.59 -25.13 30.08
CA ARG A 76 4.08 -26.10 31.05
C ARG A 76 4.20 -25.50 32.45
N GLU A 77 4.71 -24.27 32.56
CA GLU A 77 4.84 -23.54 33.82
C GLU A 77 3.44 -23.23 34.39
N ILE A 78 2.49 -22.74 33.58
CA ILE A 78 1.10 -22.48 33.97
C ILE A 78 0.43 -23.73 34.55
N VAL A 79 0.49 -24.85 33.82
CA VAL A 79 -0.13 -26.12 34.25
C VAL A 79 0.56 -26.67 35.51
N THR A 80 1.88 -26.53 35.61
CA THR A 80 2.63 -26.96 36.81
C THR A 80 2.22 -26.18 38.05
N GLU A 81 2.07 -24.86 37.96
CA GLU A 81 1.61 -24.04 39.07
C GLU A 81 0.16 -24.37 39.47
N ARG A 82 -0.72 -24.64 38.50
CA ARG A 82 -2.08 -25.14 38.77
C ARG A 82 -2.07 -26.46 39.53
N LEU A 83 -1.22 -27.41 39.12
CA LEU A 83 -1.07 -28.68 39.83
C LEU A 83 -0.54 -28.49 41.26
N LYS A 84 0.39 -27.56 41.49
CA LYS A 84 0.89 -27.25 42.85
C LYS A 84 -0.21 -26.69 43.75
N ILE A 85 -1.13 -25.89 43.20
CA ILE A 85 -2.30 -25.41 43.96
C ILE A 85 -3.21 -26.57 44.35
N ILE A 86 -3.41 -27.55 43.44
CA ILE A 86 -4.29 -28.70 43.68
C ILE A 86 -3.65 -29.72 44.66
N TYR A 87 -2.35 -30.00 44.53
CA TYR A 87 -1.67 -31.09 45.22
C TYR A 87 -0.64 -30.64 46.27
N SER A 88 -0.53 -29.34 46.54
CA SER A 88 0.48 -28.69 47.40
C SER A 88 1.91 -28.66 46.81
N ASP A 89 2.74 -27.73 47.29
CA ASP A 89 4.15 -27.56 46.89
C ASP A 89 5.08 -28.01 48.03
N PRO A 90 6.02 -28.96 47.82
CA PRO A 90 6.39 -29.61 46.56
C PRO A 90 5.34 -30.63 46.08
N LEU A 91 5.24 -30.76 44.74
CA LEU A 91 4.38 -31.75 44.10
C LEU A 91 4.70 -33.18 44.59
N PRO A 92 3.69 -34.03 44.82
CA PRO A 92 3.89 -35.44 45.13
C PRO A 92 4.74 -36.15 44.07
N PHE A 93 5.62 -37.07 44.50
CA PHE A 93 6.50 -37.84 43.61
C PHE A 93 5.76 -38.69 42.57
N THR A 94 4.46 -38.89 42.75
CA THR A 94 3.56 -39.60 41.83
C THR A 94 3.12 -38.74 40.65
N ILE A 95 3.25 -37.41 40.72
CA ILE A 95 2.88 -36.49 39.64
C ILE A 95 4.13 -36.15 38.83
N HIS A 96 4.12 -36.53 37.56
CA HIS A 96 5.22 -36.24 36.66
C HIS A 96 4.88 -35.08 35.73
N ILE A 97 5.87 -34.23 35.45
CA ILE A 97 5.75 -33.13 34.49
C ILE A 97 6.48 -33.54 33.20
N PRO A 98 5.82 -33.50 32.04
CA PRO A 98 6.42 -33.85 30.74
C PRO A 98 7.41 -32.77 30.25
N SER A 99 8.27 -33.13 29.30
CA SER A 99 9.16 -32.16 28.64
C SER A 99 8.43 -31.32 27.61
N ASP A 100 8.94 -30.12 27.32
CA ASP A 100 8.34 -29.17 26.36
C ASP A 100 8.15 -29.81 24.98
N GLU A 101 9.11 -30.60 24.49
CA GLU A 101 8.98 -31.26 23.18
C GLU A 101 7.88 -32.34 23.20
N TRP A 102 7.70 -33.04 24.33
CA TRP A 102 6.64 -34.04 24.45
C TRP A 102 5.25 -33.38 24.48
N ILE A 103 5.09 -32.26 25.19
CA ILE A 103 3.87 -31.44 25.18
C ILE A 103 3.56 -30.96 23.76
N ARG A 104 4.58 -30.48 23.03
CA ARG A 104 4.43 -29.99 21.66
C ARG A 104 3.87 -31.04 20.69
N LEU A 105 4.30 -32.30 20.85
CA LEU A 105 3.80 -33.42 20.04
C LEU A 105 2.35 -33.79 20.34
N GLN A 106 1.80 -33.35 21.48
CA GLN A 106 0.39 -33.57 21.81
C GLN A 106 -0.56 -32.65 21.03
N PHE A 107 -0.05 -31.61 20.39
CA PHE A 107 -0.84 -30.67 19.58
C PHE A 107 -1.07 -31.17 18.16
N CYS A 108 -2.04 -30.58 17.48
CA CYS A 108 -2.25 -30.80 16.06
C CYS A 108 -1.07 -30.25 15.23
N PRO A 109 -0.63 -30.96 14.18
CA PRO A 109 0.47 -30.52 13.34
C PRO A 109 0.12 -29.22 12.60
N THR A 110 1.11 -28.34 12.42
CA THR A 110 0.94 -27.10 11.64
C THR A 110 0.63 -27.38 10.18
N ASN A 111 1.23 -28.44 9.62
CA ASN A 111 0.92 -28.97 8.29
C ASN A 111 0.75 -30.49 8.37
N ALA A 112 -0.46 -30.97 8.07
CA ALA A 112 -0.80 -32.38 8.13
C ALA A 112 -0.12 -33.23 7.04
N THR A 113 0.35 -32.63 5.94
CA THR A 113 0.89 -33.35 4.77
C THR A 113 2.38 -33.66 4.85
N THR A 114 3.09 -33.16 5.86
CA THR A 114 4.53 -33.43 6.04
C THR A 114 4.73 -34.72 6.84
N THR A 115 5.73 -35.55 6.53
CA THR A 115 6.04 -36.80 7.27
C THR A 115 6.21 -36.60 8.78
N ARG A 116 6.66 -35.41 9.20
CA ARG A 116 6.76 -35.02 10.62
C ARG A 116 5.41 -35.01 11.35
N SER A 117 4.29 -34.91 10.64
CA SER A 117 2.94 -34.93 11.22
C SER A 117 2.62 -36.26 11.89
N MET A 118 3.26 -37.37 11.48
CA MET A 118 3.07 -38.70 12.09
C MET A 118 3.46 -38.75 13.57
N HIS A 119 4.37 -37.86 14.00
CA HIS A 119 4.81 -37.81 15.40
C HIS A 119 3.86 -37.01 16.29
N HIS A 120 2.91 -36.28 15.71
CA HIS A 120 1.89 -35.58 16.47
C HIS A 120 0.77 -36.54 16.87
N THR A 121 0.46 -36.62 18.16
CA THR A 121 -0.64 -37.46 18.65
C THR A 121 -1.99 -36.78 18.42
N GLY A 122 -2.00 -35.43 18.43
CA GLY A 122 -3.22 -34.64 18.30
C GLY A 122 -4.18 -34.78 19.49
N GLN A 123 -3.67 -35.19 20.66
CA GLN A 123 -4.42 -35.31 21.91
C GLN A 123 -5.19 -34.04 22.25
N PHE A 124 -4.60 -32.86 22.00
CA PHE A 124 -5.28 -31.57 22.13
C PHE A 124 -5.61 -30.99 20.76
N ASN A 125 -6.82 -30.46 20.60
CA ASN A 125 -7.27 -29.79 19.37
C ASN A 125 -6.71 -28.35 19.24
N VAL A 126 -5.42 -28.18 19.52
CA VAL A 126 -4.68 -26.91 19.48
C VAL A 126 -3.59 -27.02 18.42
N LYS A 127 -3.30 -25.95 17.67
CA LYS A 127 -2.19 -25.92 16.71
C LYS A 127 -1.50 -24.56 16.66
N PHE A 128 -0.21 -24.56 16.33
CA PHE A 128 0.52 -23.33 16.02
C PHE A 128 0.00 -22.72 14.72
N LYS A 129 -0.50 -21.49 14.79
CA LYS A 129 -0.82 -20.64 13.63
C LYS A 129 -0.07 -19.33 13.72
N VAL A 130 0.25 -18.74 12.56
CA VAL A 130 0.69 -17.35 12.46
C VAL A 130 -0.55 -16.46 12.42
N GLN A 131 -0.57 -15.39 13.22
CA GLN A 131 -1.65 -14.41 13.19
C GLN A 131 -1.72 -13.75 11.81
N GLY A 132 -2.87 -13.91 11.13
CA GLY A 132 -3.15 -13.19 9.89
C GLY A 132 -3.56 -11.75 10.18
N ARG A 133 -3.15 -10.80 9.32
CA ARG A 133 -3.63 -9.41 9.40
C ARG A 133 -5.10 -9.37 8.97
N LEU A 134 -6.01 -9.02 9.89
CA LEU A 134 -7.47 -9.08 9.71
C LEU A 134 -8.08 -7.88 8.94
N LEU A 135 -7.42 -6.71 8.93
CA LEU A 135 -7.92 -5.51 8.25
C LEU A 135 -7.27 -5.35 6.87
N ARG A 136 -7.77 -6.07 5.86
CA ARG A 136 -7.50 -5.71 4.46
C ARG A 136 -8.56 -4.68 4.03
N LYS A 137 -8.23 -3.39 4.12
CA LYS A 137 -9.05 -2.36 3.50
C LYS A 137 -9.02 -2.61 1.98
N SER A 138 -10.15 -2.95 1.37
CA SER A 138 -10.22 -3.09 -0.09
C SER A 138 -10.44 -1.73 -0.73
N SER A 139 -9.91 -1.52 -1.93
CA SER A 139 -10.29 -0.41 -2.81
C SER A 139 -11.51 -0.80 -3.64
N ASP A 140 -12.40 0.16 -3.88
CA ASP A 140 -13.55 0.01 -4.78
C ASP A 140 -13.10 -0.27 -6.22
N ASP A 141 -11.92 0.21 -6.62
CA ASP A 141 -11.35 -0.01 -7.95
C ASP A 141 -10.55 -1.32 -8.07
N ALA A 142 -10.54 -2.18 -7.04
CA ALA A 142 -9.70 -3.38 -7.02
C ALA A 142 -9.95 -4.31 -8.21
N HIS A 143 -11.22 -4.55 -8.56
CA HIS A 143 -11.60 -5.39 -9.69
C HIS A 143 -11.19 -4.75 -11.04
N TYR A 144 -11.36 -3.42 -11.16
CA TYR A 144 -10.93 -2.65 -12.33
C TYR A 144 -9.41 -2.77 -12.53
N CYS A 145 -8.61 -2.54 -11.49
CA CYS A 145 -7.15 -2.65 -11.59
C CYS A 145 -6.68 -4.10 -11.84
N ALA A 146 -7.39 -5.10 -11.32
CA ALA A 146 -7.10 -6.50 -11.63
C ALA A 146 -7.34 -6.82 -13.12
N ALA A 147 -8.42 -6.29 -13.71
CA ALA A 147 -8.69 -6.40 -15.14
C ALA A 147 -7.65 -5.64 -15.98
N LEU A 148 -7.27 -4.43 -15.57
CA LEU A 148 -6.20 -3.66 -16.22
C LEU A 148 -4.86 -4.41 -16.19
N PHE A 149 -4.51 -5.05 -15.07
CA PHE A 149 -3.31 -5.88 -14.99
C PHE A 149 -3.42 -7.16 -15.83
N ARG A 150 -4.61 -7.76 -15.96
CA ARG A 150 -4.84 -8.85 -16.92
C ARG A 150 -4.60 -8.37 -18.34
N TYR A 151 -5.17 -7.23 -18.75
CA TYR A 151 -4.97 -6.66 -20.07
C TYR A 151 -3.50 -6.35 -20.34
N LEU A 152 -2.76 -5.80 -19.37
CA LEU A 152 -1.33 -5.57 -19.51
C LEU A 152 -0.58 -6.87 -19.81
N ARG A 153 -0.92 -7.96 -19.12
CA ARG A 153 -0.29 -9.27 -19.33
C ARG A 153 -0.65 -9.88 -20.68
N GLU A 154 -1.92 -9.80 -21.09
CA GLU A 154 -2.39 -10.25 -22.41
C GLU A 154 -1.71 -9.43 -23.53
N PHE A 155 -1.57 -8.10 -23.36
CA PHE A 155 -0.79 -7.24 -24.24
C PHE A 155 0.68 -7.67 -24.33
N CYS A 156 1.33 -7.95 -23.19
CA CYS A 156 2.73 -8.39 -23.15
C CYS A 156 2.91 -9.73 -23.87
N ILE A 157 1.94 -10.64 -23.78
CA ILE A 157 1.96 -11.91 -24.52
C ILE A 157 1.81 -11.65 -26.02
N HIS A 158 0.89 -10.78 -26.41
CA HIS A 158 0.63 -10.45 -27.81
C HIS A 158 1.88 -9.86 -28.51
N TYR A 159 2.58 -8.93 -27.84
CA TYR A 159 3.81 -8.32 -28.35
C TYR A 159 5.08 -8.90 -27.72
N LYS A 160 5.07 -10.18 -27.35
CA LYS A 160 6.14 -10.81 -26.55
C LYS A 160 7.54 -10.61 -27.11
N GLN A 161 7.71 -10.68 -28.42
CA GLN A 161 9.02 -10.52 -29.08
C GLN A 161 9.60 -9.11 -28.90
N TRP A 162 8.75 -8.10 -28.72
CA TRP A 162 9.10 -6.69 -28.72
C TRP A 162 8.94 -6.01 -27.37
N THR A 163 8.50 -6.75 -26.35
CA THR A 163 8.11 -6.20 -25.06
C THR A 163 9.05 -6.61 -23.94
N CYS A 164 9.46 -5.64 -23.14
CA CYS A 164 10.05 -5.85 -21.83
C CYS A 164 9.00 -5.53 -20.76
N LEU A 165 8.75 -6.47 -19.82
CA LEU A 165 7.87 -6.24 -18.67
C LEU A 165 8.70 -6.18 -17.39
N ILE A 166 8.66 -5.04 -16.72
CA ILE A 166 9.32 -4.81 -15.43
C ILE A 166 8.25 -4.65 -14.35
N SER A 167 8.42 -5.36 -13.25
CA SER A 167 7.72 -5.11 -12.00
C SER A 167 8.70 -4.55 -10.99
N ALA A 168 8.34 -3.47 -10.31
CA ALA A 168 9.25 -2.81 -9.37
C ALA A 168 8.56 -2.45 -8.06
N ASP A 169 9.34 -2.46 -6.99
CA ASP A 169 8.89 -2.08 -5.65
C ASP A 169 10.09 -1.78 -4.73
N ASP A 170 9.88 -0.92 -3.74
CA ASP A 170 10.85 -0.65 -2.69
C ASP A 170 10.52 -1.47 -1.44
N LYS A 171 11.55 -2.10 -0.89
CA LYS A 171 11.42 -2.77 0.40
C LYS A 171 11.40 -1.74 1.53
N HIS A 172 10.73 -2.09 2.62
CA HIS A 172 10.88 -1.37 3.88
C HIS A 172 12.37 -1.15 4.23
N LYS A 173 12.66 0.04 4.75
CA LYS A 173 13.99 0.47 5.17
C LYS A 173 14.63 -0.53 6.13
N VAL A 174 15.91 -0.80 5.90
CA VAL A 174 16.77 -1.66 6.72
C VAL A 174 17.66 -0.75 7.57
N PRO A 175 17.57 -0.81 8.91
CA PRO A 175 18.34 0.07 9.78
C PRO A 175 19.84 -0.25 9.74
N ILE A 176 20.67 0.78 9.97
CA ILE A 176 22.13 0.65 10.08
C ILE A 176 22.56 1.17 11.44
N GLY A 177 23.37 0.37 12.14
CA GLY A 177 23.96 0.76 13.41
C GLY A 177 25.12 1.75 13.27
N GLU A 178 25.21 2.70 14.19
CA GLU A 178 26.30 3.69 14.28
C GLU A 178 27.49 3.09 15.03
N ASP A 179 27.34 2.84 16.34
CA ASP A 179 28.40 2.23 17.18
C ASP A 179 28.24 0.72 17.37
N VAL A 180 27.00 0.24 17.36
CA VAL A 180 26.65 -1.16 17.62
C VAL A 180 25.93 -1.70 16.40
N ALA A 181 26.23 -2.93 16.00
CA ALA A 181 25.55 -3.56 14.88
C ALA A 181 24.06 -3.80 15.20
N VAL A 182 23.19 -3.40 14.27
CA VAL A 182 21.73 -3.42 14.44
C VAL A 182 21.10 -4.46 13.54
N SER A 183 20.10 -5.18 14.06
CA SER A 183 19.34 -6.18 13.30
C SER A 183 18.63 -5.56 12.10
N THR A 184 18.59 -6.25 10.97
CA THR A 184 17.85 -5.81 9.76
C THR A 184 16.32 -5.73 9.95
N GLY A 185 15.79 -6.11 11.11
CA GLY A 185 14.36 -6.13 11.42
C GLY A 185 13.60 -7.30 10.78
N VAL A 186 14.28 -8.15 10.00
CA VAL A 186 13.66 -9.35 9.42
C VAL A 186 13.59 -10.46 10.47
N ARG A 187 12.44 -11.15 10.54
CA ARG A 187 12.23 -12.24 11.51
C ARG A 187 13.33 -13.30 11.39
N ASN A 188 14.09 -13.45 12.46
CA ASN A 188 15.23 -14.36 12.49
C ASN A 188 14.81 -15.84 12.49
N ARG A 189 15.64 -16.66 11.84
CA ARG A 189 15.66 -18.12 11.96
C ARG A 189 16.98 -18.54 12.60
N ARG A 190 17.05 -19.78 13.09
CA ARG A 190 18.32 -20.35 13.61
C ARG A 190 19.38 -20.23 12.52
N SER A 191 20.47 -19.53 12.85
CA SER A 191 21.57 -19.24 11.93
C SER A 191 22.81 -20.03 12.31
N MET A 192 23.65 -20.35 11.34
CA MET A 192 24.90 -21.05 11.56
C MET A 192 25.94 -20.04 12.07
N VAL A 193 26.56 -20.33 13.20
CA VAL A 193 27.52 -19.44 13.88
C VAL A 193 28.69 -20.27 14.40
N ALA A 194 29.87 -19.67 14.48
CA ALA A 194 31.02 -20.35 15.07
C ALA A 194 30.76 -20.64 16.56
N GLN A 195 31.27 -21.76 17.07
CA GLN A 195 30.95 -22.25 18.42
C GLN A 195 31.26 -21.24 19.54
N ASN A 196 32.26 -20.38 19.34
CA ASN A 196 32.69 -19.37 20.31
C ASN A 196 32.21 -17.95 19.97
N SER A 197 31.28 -17.80 19.02
CA SER A 197 30.75 -16.51 18.60
C SER A 197 29.35 -16.27 19.17
N THR A 198 29.12 -15.06 19.69
CA THR A 198 27.79 -14.63 20.14
C THR A 198 27.07 -13.98 18.97
N LEU A 199 25.90 -14.53 18.60
CA LEU A 199 25.01 -13.89 17.63
C LEU A 199 24.07 -12.94 18.35
N ALA A 200 24.52 -11.70 18.52
CA ALA A 200 23.75 -10.62 19.12
C ALA A 200 23.73 -9.41 18.19
N ALA A 201 22.63 -8.65 18.25
CA ALA A 201 22.46 -7.40 17.54
C ALA A 201 21.65 -6.45 18.42
N ALA A 202 21.91 -5.15 18.30
CA ALA A 202 21.05 -4.14 18.86
C ALA A 202 19.70 -4.12 18.13
N ASP A 203 18.67 -3.69 18.84
CA ASP A 203 17.34 -3.52 18.26
C ASP A 203 17.29 -2.26 17.37
N HIS A 204 16.31 -2.21 16.48
CA HIS A 204 16.17 -1.21 15.43
C HIS A 204 15.71 0.19 15.91
N ASP A 205 15.31 0.32 17.18
CA ASP A 205 14.65 1.52 17.73
C ASP A 205 15.56 2.77 17.85
N PHE A 206 16.88 2.63 17.68
CA PHE A 206 17.86 3.70 17.92
C PHE A 206 18.88 3.87 16.78
N THR A 207 18.40 3.93 15.52
CA THR A 207 19.26 4.19 14.35
C THR A 207 18.86 5.46 13.62
N LYS A 208 19.84 6.31 13.27
CA LYS A 208 19.63 7.48 12.40
C LYS A 208 19.64 7.11 10.92
N LEU A 209 20.38 6.06 10.57
CA LEU A 209 20.67 5.67 9.19
C LEU A 209 19.90 4.42 8.78
N SER A 210 19.56 4.35 7.50
CA SER A 210 18.92 3.18 6.92
C SER A 210 19.18 3.07 5.43
N ILE A 211 19.14 1.85 4.92
CA ILE A 211 19.20 1.54 3.49
C ILE A 211 17.82 1.11 3.00
N THR A 212 17.46 1.51 1.79
CA THR A 212 16.24 1.09 1.10
C THR A 212 16.61 0.12 -0.03
N PRO A 213 16.35 -1.19 0.12
CA PRO A 213 16.49 -2.13 -0.98
C PRO A 213 15.39 -1.88 -2.03
N SER A 214 15.77 -1.59 -3.28
CA SER A 214 14.85 -1.45 -4.41
C SER A 214 14.93 -2.68 -5.30
N VAL A 215 13.78 -3.22 -5.71
CA VAL A 215 13.71 -4.38 -6.60
C VAL A 215 13.25 -3.93 -7.98
N THR A 216 14.02 -4.30 -9.00
CA THR A 216 13.63 -4.23 -10.41
C THR A 216 13.56 -5.65 -10.98
N PHE A 217 12.35 -6.16 -11.19
CA PHE A 217 12.10 -7.53 -11.62
C PHE A 217 11.70 -7.57 -13.11
N PHE A 218 12.62 -8.05 -13.95
CA PHE A 218 12.37 -8.31 -15.38
C PHE A 218 11.64 -9.63 -15.54
N ILE A 219 10.37 -9.57 -15.87
CA ILE A 219 9.51 -10.74 -15.98
C ILE A 219 9.74 -11.45 -17.33
N SER A 220 10.01 -12.75 -17.27
CA SER A 220 9.99 -13.62 -18.45
C SER A 220 8.54 -13.84 -18.87
N ILE A 221 8.13 -13.18 -19.96
CA ILE A 221 6.75 -13.23 -20.45
C ILE A 221 6.44 -14.66 -20.96
N PRO A 222 5.42 -15.36 -20.39
CA PRO A 222 5.04 -16.69 -20.85
C PRO A 222 4.38 -16.64 -22.25
N ASN A 223 4.12 -17.80 -22.84
CA ASN A 223 3.40 -17.88 -24.13
C ASN A 223 1.88 -17.70 -24.00
N GLU A 224 1.34 -17.86 -22.79
CA GLU A 224 -0.08 -17.85 -22.49
C GLU A 224 -0.35 -17.28 -21.09
N ILE A 225 -1.57 -16.80 -20.85
CA ILE A 225 -1.94 -16.08 -19.62
C ILE A 225 -1.91 -16.96 -18.37
N SER A 226 -2.11 -18.27 -18.52
CA SER A 226 -1.97 -19.31 -17.49
C SER A 226 -0.51 -19.56 -17.08
N GLY A 227 0.46 -19.10 -17.88
CA GLY A 227 1.88 -19.24 -17.60
C GLY A 227 2.35 -18.40 -16.41
N SER A 228 3.59 -18.66 -15.98
CA SER A 228 4.14 -18.00 -14.80
C SER A 228 4.74 -16.63 -15.12
N PHE A 229 4.13 -15.56 -14.58
CA PHE A 229 4.70 -14.20 -14.54
C PHE A 229 5.63 -13.96 -13.33
N TYR A 230 6.07 -15.03 -12.67
CA TYR A 230 6.95 -15.00 -11.51
C TYR A 230 8.26 -15.74 -11.81
N ASP A 231 8.75 -15.55 -13.02
CA ASP A 231 10.04 -16.03 -13.50
C ASP A 231 10.73 -14.89 -14.22
N GLY A 232 12.06 -14.83 -14.18
CA GLY A 232 12.83 -13.75 -14.79
C GLY A 232 14.08 -13.36 -14.03
N GLN A 233 14.65 -12.22 -14.43
CA GLN A 233 15.87 -11.68 -13.84
C GLN A 233 15.51 -10.63 -12.79
N VAL A 234 16.06 -10.76 -11.59
CA VAL A 234 15.89 -9.79 -10.51
C VAL A 234 17.15 -8.95 -10.40
N PHE A 235 16.98 -7.63 -10.36
CA PHE A 235 17.99 -6.66 -9.98
C PHE A 235 17.61 -6.03 -8.64
N VAL A 236 18.60 -5.78 -7.79
CA VAL A 236 18.43 -5.10 -6.51
C VAL A 236 19.43 -3.96 -6.38
N SER A 237 18.97 -2.77 -6.04
CA SER A 237 19.83 -1.66 -5.61
C SER A 237 19.64 -1.39 -4.11
N TYR A 238 20.71 -1.00 -3.42
CA TYR A 238 20.67 -0.66 -1.99
C TYR A 238 20.93 0.82 -1.82
N LYS A 239 19.86 1.61 -1.73
CA LYS A 239 19.92 3.06 -1.67
C LYS A 239 20.13 3.55 -0.25
N ASP A 240 21.07 4.45 -0.02
CA ASP A 240 21.13 5.19 1.24
C ASP A 240 19.90 6.10 1.39
N ALA A 241 19.12 5.92 2.46
CA ALA A 241 17.93 6.74 2.69
C ALA A 241 18.25 8.23 2.91
N THR A 242 19.49 8.57 3.25
CA THR A 242 19.94 9.94 3.51
C THR A 242 20.18 10.67 2.20
N PHE A 243 21.12 10.22 1.37
CA PHE A 243 21.55 10.94 0.16
C PHE A 243 20.97 10.37 -1.14
N GLU A 244 20.34 9.19 -1.10
CA GLU A 244 19.78 8.53 -2.28
C GLU A 244 18.27 8.24 -2.09
N PRO A 245 17.45 9.25 -1.75
CA PRO A 245 16.04 9.03 -1.52
C PRO A 245 15.35 8.53 -2.80
N SER A 246 14.46 7.56 -2.62
CA SER A 246 13.55 7.11 -3.68
C SER A 246 12.70 8.26 -4.18
N ASN A 247 12.68 8.43 -5.50
CA ASN A 247 11.84 9.39 -6.20
C ASN A 247 11.63 8.89 -7.65
N ALA A 248 10.66 9.48 -8.35
CA ALA A 248 10.27 9.03 -9.69
C ALA A 248 11.44 8.99 -10.70
N ILE A 249 12.22 10.09 -10.80
CA ILE A 249 13.32 10.21 -11.78
C ILE A 249 14.47 9.25 -11.47
N ARG A 250 14.79 9.05 -10.19
CA ARG A 250 15.77 8.05 -9.75
C ARG A 250 15.34 6.65 -10.19
N HIS A 251 14.09 6.26 -9.91
CA HIS A 251 13.57 4.96 -10.34
C HIS A 251 13.64 4.78 -11.86
N SER A 252 13.29 5.80 -12.64
CA SER A 252 13.41 5.74 -14.10
C SER A 252 14.86 5.59 -14.57
N THR A 253 15.79 6.26 -13.89
CA THR A 253 17.23 6.12 -14.15
C THR A 253 17.71 4.71 -13.82
N GLU A 254 17.29 4.16 -12.67
CA GLU A 254 17.59 2.77 -12.29
C GLU A 254 17.00 1.76 -13.27
N PHE A 255 15.79 2.00 -13.80
CA PHE A 255 15.20 1.15 -14.85
C PHE A 255 16.04 1.20 -16.12
N LEU A 256 16.46 2.38 -16.57
CA LEU A 256 17.30 2.53 -17.75
C LEU A 256 18.66 1.84 -17.56
N ASN A 257 19.30 2.01 -16.41
CA ASN A 257 20.56 1.34 -16.08
C ASN A 257 20.39 -0.19 -16.08
N ALA A 258 19.32 -0.70 -15.46
CA ALA A 258 19.04 -2.13 -15.44
C ALA A 258 18.72 -2.69 -16.83
N LEU A 259 18.04 -1.91 -17.69
CA LEU A 259 17.79 -2.25 -19.09
C LEU A 259 19.11 -2.36 -19.87
N ASN A 260 20.01 -1.38 -19.71
CA ASN A 260 21.32 -1.38 -20.36
C ASN A 260 22.15 -2.61 -19.97
N ILE A 261 22.10 -3.01 -18.70
CA ILE A 261 22.79 -4.22 -18.22
C ILE A 261 22.10 -5.49 -18.74
N GLN A 262 20.78 -5.56 -18.69
CA GLN A 262 20.01 -6.74 -19.10
C GLN A 262 20.12 -7.02 -20.61
N TYR A 263 20.25 -5.96 -21.41
CA TYR A 263 20.32 -6.04 -22.87
C TYR A 263 21.70 -5.60 -23.40
N ALA A 264 22.78 -5.65 -22.60
CA ALA A 264 24.12 -5.18 -23.00
C ALA A 264 24.65 -5.80 -24.33
N HIS A 265 24.21 -7.00 -24.69
CA HIS A 265 24.64 -7.73 -25.89
C HIS A 265 23.55 -7.92 -26.95
N GLN A 266 22.42 -7.21 -26.82
CA GLN A 266 21.28 -7.35 -27.73
C GLN A 266 20.49 -6.05 -27.79
N MET A 267 19.64 -5.87 -28.80
CA MET A 267 18.81 -4.66 -28.83
C MET A 267 17.74 -4.72 -27.73
N THR A 268 17.66 -3.66 -26.92
CA THR A 268 16.59 -3.47 -25.93
C THR A 268 15.22 -3.50 -26.63
N PRO A 269 14.22 -4.25 -26.15
CA PRO A 269 12.90 -4.29 -26.79
C PRO A 269 12.28 -2.88 -26.94
N PRO A 270 11.63 -2.57 -28.07
CA PRO A 270 11.10 -1.23 -28.32
C PRO A 270 9.84 -0.90 -27.50
N ILE A 271 9.20 -1.88 -26.85
CA ILE A 271 8.05 -1.67 -25.97
C ILE A 271 8.46 -1.93 -24.52
N LEU A 272 8.24 -0.96 -23.64
CA LEU A 272 8.48 -1.08 -22.20
C LEU A 272 7.16 -1.05 -21.42
N CYS A 273 6.91 -2.08 -20.63
CA CYS A 273 5.78 -2.18 -19.71
C CYS A 273 6.28 -2.18 -18.27
N LEU A 274 5.73 -1.30 -17.43
CA LEU A 274 6.03 -1.18 -16.00
C LEU A 274 4.79 -1.53 -15.17
N TYR A 275 4.99 -2.29 -14.09
CA TYR A 275 3.96 -2.59 -13.09
C TYR A 275 4.46 -2.32 -11.67
N THR A 276 3.83 -1.39 -10.95
CA THR A 276 4.31 -0.92 -9.62
C THR A 276 3.18 -0.81 -8.60
N ASP A 277 3.52 -0.61 -7.32
CA ASP A 277 2.57 -0.53 -6.20
C ASP A 277 1.69 0.74 -6.22
N GLY A 278 2.09 1.78 -6.96
CA GLY A 278 1.38 3.05 -7.03
C GLY A 278 1.57 3.96 -5.82
N GLY A 279 2.68 3.80 -5.08
CA GLY A 279 3.16 4.76 -4.10
C GLY A 279 3.41 6.15 -4.70
N PRO A 280 3.81 7.16 -3.89
CA PRO A 280 4.00 8.53 -4.35
C PRO A 280 4.88 8.66 -5.61
N ASP A 281 5.93 7.86 -5.70
CA ASP A 281 6.92 7.87 -6.79
C ASP A 281 6.46 7.10 -8.04
N HIS A 282 5.30 6.45 -7.97
CA HIS A 282 4.71 5.65 -9.03
C HIS A 282 3.26 6.04 -9.33
N ARG A 283 2.78 7.15 -8.76
CA ARG A 283 1.42 7.63 -8.95
C ARG A 283 1.29 8.37 -10.27
N CYS A 284 0.68 7.73 -11.27
CA CYS A 284 0.55 8.22 -12.66
C CYS A 284 -0.07 9.62 -12.84
N ASN A 285 -0.76 10.17 -11.84
CA ASN A 285 -1.35 11.51 -11.88
C ASN A 285 -0.38 12.61 -11.41
N TYR A 286 0.76 12.26 -10.82
CA TYR A 286 1.74 13.22 -10.34
C TYR A 286 2.61 13.70 -11.49
N GLY A 287 2.83 15.01 -11.56
CA GLY A 287 3.62 15.64 -12.61
C GLY A 287 5.05 15.10 -12.67
N SER A 288 5.70 14.96 -11.51
CA SER A 288 7.02 14.33 -11.38
C SER A 288 7.10 12.94 -12.01
N VAL A 289 6.07 12.10 -11.79
CA VAL A 289 6.01 10.75 -12.35
C VAL A 289 5.82 10.79 -13.85
N GLN A 290 4.97 11.69 -14.36
CA GLN A 290 4.74 11.86 -15.80
C GLN A 290 6.02 12.32 -16.52
N ILE A 291 6.67 13.39 -16.02
CA ILE A 291 7.95 13.87 -16.54
C ILE A 291 8.97 12.73 -16.55
N SER A 292 9.13 12.05 -15.43
CA SER A 292 10.09 10.96 -15.29
C SER A 292 9.87 9.83 -16.31
N LEU A 293 8.62 9.46 -16.58
CA LEU A 293 8.28 8.42 -17.56
C LEU A 293 8.49 8.91 -19.00
N ILE A 294 8.27 10.20 -19.28
CA ILE A 294 8.61 10.81 -20.58
C ILE A 294 10.12 10.81 -20.78
N CYS A 295 10.91 11.22 -19.79
CA CYS A 295 12.37 11.16 -19.83
C CYS A 295 12.86 9.73 -20.12
N LEU A 296 12.30 8.73 -19.44
CA LEU A 296 12.58 7.31 -19.69
C LEU A 296 12.20 6.89 -21.12
N PHE A 297 11.05 7.33 -21.61
CA PHE A 297 10.59 7.09 -22.98
C PHE A 297 11.56 7.62 -24.04
N LEU A 298 11.98 8.88 -23.89
CA LEU A 298 12.88 9.57 -24.82
C LEU A 298 14.30 8.99 -24.80
N SER A 299 14.82 8.72 -23.60
CA SER A 299 16.18 8.20 -23.39
C SER A 299 16.31 6.74 -23.84
N GLY A 300 15.31 5.91 -23.53
CA GLY A 300 15.26 4.52 -23.98
C GLY A 300 14.87 4.33 -25.46
N ASN A 301 14.47 5.41 -26.15
CA ASN A 301 14.00 5.39 -27.53
C ASN A 301 12.92 4.30 -27.76
N PHE A 302 11.94 4.24 -26.87
CA PHE A 302 10.84 3.29 -26.95
C PHE A 302 9.81 3.73 -27.98
N ASP A 303 9.16 2.78 -28.63
CA ASP A 303 8.02 3.04 -29.50
C ASP A 303 6.71 3.15 -28.72
N LEU A 304 6.65 2.46 -27.57
CA LEU A 304 5.57 2.55 -26.59
C LEU A 304 6.10 2.26 -25.18
N LEU A 305 5.75 3.13 -24.24
CA LEU A 305 5.92 2.91 -22.81
C LEU A 305 4.55 2.85 -22.14
N ILE A 306 4.30 1.81 -21.35
CA ILE A 306 3.07 1.65 -20.56
C ILE A 306 3.48 1.49 -19.09
N ALA A 307 3.09 2.43 -18.23
CA ALA A 307 3.21 2.29 -16.79
C ALA A 307 1.84 2.05 -16.18
N VAL A 308 1.67 0.93 -15.47
CA VAL A 308 0.44 0.58 -14.74
C VAL A 308 0.77 0.41 -13.27
N ARG A 309 -0.17 0.78 -12.40
CA ARG A 309 -0.02 0.64 -10.94
C ARG A 309 -1.13 -0.17 -10.29
N THR A 310 -0.87 -0.72 -9.11
CA THR A 310 -1.89 -1.40 -8.31
C THR A 310 -2.93 -0.43 -7.75
N ALA A 311 -4.12 -0.97 -7.42
CA ALA A 311 -5.12 -0.24 -6.64
C ALA A 311 -4.60 0.03 -5.22
N PRO A 312 -5.05 1.12 -4.56
CA PRO A 312 -4.69 1.38 -3.16
C PRO A 312 -5.01 0.17 -2.27
N ASN A 313 -4.09 -0.16 -1.35
CA ASN A 313 -4.16 -1.33 -0.46
C ASN A 313 -4.06 -2.71 -1.16
N HIS A 314 -3.78 -2.74 -2.46
CA HIS A 314 -3.61 -3.97 -3.24
C HIS A 314 -2.19 -4.17 -3.78
N SER A 315 -1.18 -3.56 -3.15
CA SER A 315 0.23 -3.72 -3.51
C SER A 315 0.70 -5.19 -3.51
N TRP A 316 0.06 -6.06 -2.72
CA TRP A 316 0.31 -7.51 -2.72
C TRP A 316 0.10 -8.22 -4.06
N THR A 317 -0.60 -7.57 -5.00
CA THR A 317 -0.76 -8.06 -6.38
C THR A 317 0.46 -7.81 -7.26
N ASN A 318 1.35 -6.88 -6.86
CA ASN A 318 2.59 -6.55 -7.54
C ASN A 318 3.53 -7.78 -7.59
N PRO A 319 3.99 -8.24 -8.76
CA PRO A 319 4.91 -9.37 -8.83
C PRO A 319 6.21 -9.20 -8.01
N ALA A 320 6.73 -7.98 -7.93
CA ALA A 320 7.90 -7.62 -7.13
C ALA A 320 7.70 -7.90 -5.63
N GLU A 321 6.47 -7.87 -5.10
CA GLU A 321 6.21 -8.18 -3.68
C GLU A 321 6.56 -9.63 -3.34
N ARG A 322 6.46 -10.57 -4.31
CA ARG A 322 6.92 -11.95 -4.07
C ARG A 322 8.44 -12.02 -3.93
N ILE A 323 9.17 -11.16 -4.64
CA ILE A 323 10.63 -11.08 -4.55
C ILE A 323 11.07 -10.59 -3.17
N MET A 324 10.29 -9.72 -2.52
CA MET A 324 10.57 -9.24 -1.17
C MET A 324 10.70 -10.37 -0.14
N SER A 325 9.99 -11.47 -0.33
CA SER A 325 10.08 -12.66 0.54
C SER A 325 11.39 -13.43 0.37
N ILE A 326 11.96 -13.45 -0.84
CA ILE A 326 13.25 -14.05 -1.13
C ILE A 326 14.37 -13.12 -0.63
N LEU A 327 14.23 -11.81 -0.84
CA LEU A 327 15.19 -10.82 -0.36
C LEU A 327 15.32 -10.84 1.18
N ASN A 328 14.22 -11.14 1.89
CA ASN A 328 14.26 -11.38 3.33
C ASN A 328 15.23 -12.51 3.73
N LEU A 329 15.46 -13.52 2.90
CA LEU A 329 16.44 -14.59 3.18
C LEU A 329 17.87 -14.03 3.21
N GLY A 330 18.18 -13.09 2.32
CA GLY A 330 19.47 -12.38 2.31
C GLY A 330 19.67 -11.53 3.55
N LEU A 331 18.59 -10.93 4.08
CA LEU A 331 18.61 -10.04 5.23
C LEU A 331 18.49 -10.76 6.60
N GLN A 332 18.07 -12.02 6.62
CA GLN A 332 17.90 -12.79 7.86
C GLN A 332 19.22 -13.06 8.58
N GLY A 333 19.21 -12.91 9.92
CA GLY A 333 20.37 -13.21 10.76
C GLY A 333 21.56 -12.27 10.51
N VAL A 334 21.30 -11.08 9.97
CA VAL A 334 22.32 -10.06 9.68
C VAL A 334 22.17 -8.90 10.66
N ALA A 335 23.30 -8.43 11.17
CA ALA A 335 23.42 -7.18 11.91
C ALA A 335 24.33 -6.23 11.12
N LEU A 336 23.91 -4.99 10.94
CA LEU A 336 24.59 -3.99 10.12
C LEU A 336 25.12 -2.87 10.99
N LYS A 337 26.37 -2.47 10.72
CA LYS A 337 27.05 -1.33 11.34
C LYS A 337 27.83 -0.60 10.26
N ARG A 338 27.77 0.74 10.22
CA ARG A 338 28.64 1.53 9.36
C ARG A 338 30.08 1.57 9.90
N ASP A 339 31.02 1.92 9.04
CA ASP A 339 32.38 2.22 9.49
C ASP A 339 32.43 3.59 10.18
N GLN A 340 33.51 3.83 10.93
CA GLN A 340 33.74 5.13 11.60
C GLN A 340 34.34 6.12 10.60
N MET A 341 33.88 7.36 10.67
CA MET A 341 34.38 8.49 9.89
C MET A 341 35.54 9.19 10.62
N SER A 342 36.02 10.31 10.07
CA SER A 342 36.97 11.15 10.79
C SER A 342 36.35 11.73 12.07
N PRO A 343 37.15 11.99 13.13
CA PRO A 343 36.62 12.54 14.39
C PRO A 343 35.81 13.83 14.21
N GLU A 344 36.18 14.68 13.24
CA GLU A 344 35.44 15.91 12.96
C GLU A 344 34.04 15.62 12.39
N SER A 345 33.95 14.67 11.44
CA SER A 345 32.68 14.26 10.84
C SER A 345 31.79 13.52 11.84
N GLU A 346 32.35 12.72 12.73
CA GLU A 346 31.60 12.05 13.80
C GLU A 346 30.95 13.06 14.75
N VAL A 347 31.69 14.08 15.20
CA VAL A 347 31.13 15.14 16.06
C VAL A 347 29.99 15.91 15.36
N LEU A 348 30.14 16.17 14.06
CA LEU A 348 29.09 16.81 13.26
C LEU A 348 27.85 15.92 13.10
N PHE A 349 28.06 14.62 12.86
CA PHE A 349 27.01 13.64 12.70
C PHE A 349 26.25 13.36 14.01
N ASP A 350 26.95 13.30 15.14
CA ASP A 350 26.36 13.05 16.45
C ASP A 350 25.32 14.09 16.84
N THR A 351 25.57 15.34 16.45
CA THR A 351 24.68 16.45 16.73
C THR A 351 23.45 16.47 15.80
N ALA A 352 23.33 15.58 14.80
CA ALA A 352 22.19 15.48 13.88
C ALA A 352 21.20 14.39 14.35
N ASN A 353 19.89 14.71 14.35
CA ASN A 353 18.85 13.80 14.87
C ASN A 353 17.88 13.31 13.79
N THR A 354 17.81 14.00 12.65
CA THR A 354 16.93 13.65 11.54
C THR A 354 17.73 13.55 10.24
N LEU A 355 17.17 12.86 9.23
CA LEU A 355 17.77 12.80 7.89
C LEU A 355 17.95 14.20 7.29
N ASP A 356 17.04 15.13 7.56
CA ASP A 356 17.14 16.51 7.07
C ASP A 356 18.24 17.30 7.80
N ASP A 357 18.44 17.06 9.11
CA ASP A 357 19.58 17.64 9.84
C ASP A 357 20.92 17.15 9.26
N ILE A 358 21.01 15.84 8.96
CA ILE A 358 22.22 15.24 8.37
C ILE A 358 22.51 15.88 7.00
N ARG A 359 21.48 16.01 6.15
CA ARG A 359 21.61 16.67 4.84
C ARG A 359 22.04 18.13 4.96
N THR A 360 21.46 18.87 5.88
CA THR A 360 21.79 20.28 6.10
C THR A 360 23.26 20.44 6.50
N LYS A 361 23.74 19.61 7.43
CA LYS A 361 25.16 19.64 7.84
C LYS A 361 26.12 19.15 6.76
N ALA A 362 25.68 18.19 5.94
CA ALA A 362 26.42 17.73 4.79
C ALA A 362 26.59 18.85 3.74
N GLN A 363 25.58 19.72 3.57
CA GLN A 363 25.69 20.91 2.72
C GLN A 363 26.66 21.96 3.29
N GLU A 364 26.73 22.09 4.62
CA GLU A 364 27.69 22.98 5.30
C GLU A 364 29.14 22.45 5.25
N SER A 365 29.30 21.12 5.15
CA SER A 365 30.60 20.44 5.12
C SER A 365 30.58 19.29 4.11
N ASN A 366 31.11 19.55 2.91
CA ASN A 366 31.24 18.54 1.84
C ASN A 366 31.99 17.27 2.29
N LYS A 367 32.87 17.37 3.31
CA LYS A 367 33.61 16.25 3.88
C LYS A 367 32.67 15.23 4.57
N LEU A 368 31.59 15.69 5.21
CA LEU A 368 30.65 14.83 5.93
C LEU A 368 29.87 13.93 4.95
N GLU A 369 29.43 14.47 3.82
CA GLU A 369 28.69 13.67 2.82
C GLU A 369 29.54 12.52 2.27
N SER A 370 30.77 12.83 1.85
CA SER A 370 31.67 11.83 1.26
C SER A 370 32.05 10.75 2.27
N GLU A 371 32.42 11.14 3.50
CA GLU A 371 32.82 10.17 4.54
C GLU A 371 31.63 9.31 4.99
N LEU A 372 30.43 9.89 5.06
CA LEU A 372 29.23 9.14 5.45
C LEU A 372 28.84 8.13 4.36
N LYS A 373 28.90 8.48 3.08
CA LYS A 373 28.70 7.54 1.96
C LYS A 373 29.74 6.42 2.00
N GLU A 374 31.01 6.74 2.20
CA GLU A 374 32.09 5.74 2.31
C GLU A 374 31.86 4.81 3.51
N SER A 375 31.42 5.34 4.65
CA SER A 375 31.13 4.55 5.85
C SER A 375 29.99 3.53 5.66
N ILE A 376 29.04 3.82 4.77
CA ILE A 376 27.89 2.96 4.44
C ILE A 376 28.24 1.97 3.32
N ALA A 377 29.27 2.24 2.52
CA ALA A 377 29.64 1.41 1.38
C ALA A 377 29.98 -0.04 1.79
N SER A 378 30.61 -0.24 2.95
CA SER A 378 30.88 -1.60 3.47
C SER A 378 29.58 -2.37 3.76
N VAL A 379 28.56 -1.70 4.29
CA VAL A 379 27.23 -2.27 4.51
C VAL A 379 26.56 -2.63 3.18
N GLN A 380 26.59 -1.74 2.18
CA GLN A 380 26.07 -2.02 0.84
C GLN A 380 26.78 -3.23 0.21
N ASN A 381 28.11 -3.32 0.34
CA ASN A 381 28.89 -4.46 -0.16
C ASN A 381 28.52 -5.78 0.52
N ILE A 382 28.31 -5.79 1.84
CA ILE A 382 27.83 -6.98 2.55
C ILE A 382 26.47 -7.43 2.01
N LEU A 383 25.56 -6.47 1.82
CA LEU A 383 24.21 -6.75 1.35
C LEU A 383 24.20 -7.22 -0.11
N ASN A 384 24.99 -6.59 -0.98
CA ASN A 384 25.18 -7.00 -2.38
C ASN A 384 25.68 -8.44 -2.47
N ASN A 385 26.79 -8.75 -1.78
CA ASN A 385 27.38 -10.09 -1.75
C ASN A 385 26.42 -11.19 -1.27
N ARG A 386 25.50 -10.86 -0.35
CA ARG A 386 24.50 -11.79 0.14
C ARG A 386 23.35 -11.95 -0.85
N THR A 387 22.94 -10.86 -1.48
CA THR A 387 21.83 -10.85 -2.44
C THR A 387 22.19 -11.57 -3.73
N GLU A 388 23.41 -11.43 -4.24
CA GLU A 388 23.87 -12.18 -5.43
C GLU A 388 23.93 -13.71 -5.24
N ARG A 389 23.88 -14.18 -3.99
CA ARG A 389 23.75 -15.62 -3.67
C ARG A 389 22.31 -16.12 -3.73
N LEU A 390 21.33 -15.21 -3.70
CA LEU A 390 19.92 -15.54 -3.85
C LEU A 390 19.62 -15.89 -5.31
N SER A 391 18.62 -16.74 -5.51
CA SER A 391 18.14 -17.08 -6.84
C SER A 391 16.62 -17.16 -6.88
N LEU A 392 16.05 -16.81 -8.03
CA LEU A 392 14.67 -17.04 -8.38
C LEU A 392 14.65 -18.10 -9.48
N LYS A 393 14.11 -19.30 -9.17
CA LYS A 393 13.98 -20.41 -10.13
C LYS A 393 15.26 -20.61 -10.96
N GLU A 394 16.39 -20.74 -10.28
CA GLU A 394 17.75 -20.94 -10.83
C GLU A 394 18.48 -19.69 -11.35
N LYS A 395 17.80 -18.57 -11.60
CA LYS A 395 18.48 -17.31 -11.97
C LYS A 395 18.94 -16.57 -10.73
N LYS A 396 20.25 -16.32 -10.62
CA LYS A 396 20.82 -15.51 -9.54
C LYS A 396 20.34 -14.07 -9.60
N PHE A 397 20.19 -13.45 -8.45
CA PHE A 397 19.92 -12.02 -8.38
C PHE A 397 21.17 -11.26 -8.82
N LYS A 398 20.98 -10.07 -9.37
CA LYS A 398 22.05 -9.14 -9.73
C LYS A 398 21.93 -7.91 -8.86
N CYS A 399 23.06 -7.35 -8.45
CA CYS A 399 23.09 -6.09 -7.74
C CYS A 399 23.50 -4.96 -8.69
N ASN A 400 22.81 -3.83 -8.58
CA ASN A 400 23.15 -2.61 -9.29
C ASN A 400 23.46 -1.51 -8.29
N ASP A 401 24.37 -0.63 -8.68
CA ASP A 401 24.58 0.62 -7.95
C ASP A 401 23.33 1.50 -8.06
N SER A 402 23.09 2.29 -7.01
CA SER A 402 22.09 3.35 -7.02
C SER A 402 22.42 4.35 -8.11
N ALA A 403 21.40 4.93 -8.74
CA ALA A 403 21.63 5.94 -9.77
C ALA A 403 22.36 7.17 -9.18
N ASN A 404 23.52 7.52 -9.74
CA ASN A 404 24.23 8.73 -9.34
C ASN A 404 23.53 9.99 -9.86
N VAL A 405 23.94 11.15 -9.37
CA VAL A 405 23.32 12.43 -9.71
C VAL A 405 23.51 12.76 -11.19
N GLU A 406 24.67 12.40 -11.75
CA GLU A 406 25.02 12.64 -13.14
C GLU A 406 24.08 11.90 -14.10
N ALA A 407 23.83 10.61 -13.86
CA ALA A 407 22.92 9.81 -14.67
C ALA A 407 21.45 10.28 -14.53
N ILE A 408 21.06 10.76 -13.35
CA ILE A 408 19.73 11.34 -13.14
C ILE A 408 19.58 12.64 -13.94
N THR A 409 20.61 13.49 -13.92
CA THR A 409 20.64 14.73 -14.72
C THR A 409 20.60 14.43 -16.21
N GLU A 410 21.40 13.49 -16.70
CA GLU A 410 21.40 13.08 -18.11
C GLU A 410 20.03 12.55 -18.55
N LEU A 411 19.38 11.73 -17.71
CA LEU A 411 18.02 11.25 -17.97
C LEU A 411 17.04 12.43 -18.04
N PHE A 412 17.11 13.36 -17.09
CA PHE A 412 16.23 14.53 -17.06
C PHE A 412 16.41 15.40 -18.30
N GLU A 413 17.65 15.69 -18.69
CA GLU A 413 18.00 16.53 -19.84
C GLU A 413 17.43 16.01 -21.17
N SER A 414 17.09 14.73 -21.26
CA SER A 414 16.38 14.19 -22.43
C SER A 414 15.08 14.93 -22.76
N ILE A 415 14.39 15.49 -21.76
CA ILE A 415 13.15 16.24 -21.95
C ILE A 415 13.38 17.60 -22.61
N HIS A 416 14.61 18.14 -22.59
CA HIS A 416 14.93 19.41 -23.25
C HIS A 416 14.82 19.34 -24.77
N THR A 417 14.77 18.13 -25.34
CA THR A 417 14.40 17.93 -26.74
C THR A 417 12.94 18.30 -27.04
N LEU A 418 12.07 18.27 -26.02
CA LEU A 418 10.67 18.70 -26.08
C LEU A 418 10.51 20.13 -25.58
N ASP A 419 11.05 20.41 -24.38
CA ASP A 419 10.96 21.72 -23.72
C ASP A 419 12.27 22.04 -22.97
N PRO A 420 13.12 22.93 -23.52
CA PRO A 420 14.38 23.30 -22.89
C PRO A 420 14.21 24.20 -21.66
N THR A 421 13.00 24.70 -21.38
CA THR A 421 12.74 25.65 -20.29
C THR A 421 12.34 24.98 -18.97
N LEU A 422 11.93 23.71 -19.02
CA LEU A 422 11.54 22.94 -17.84
C LEU A 422 12.74 22.68 -16.92
N THR A 423 12.60 22.91 -15.62
CA THR A 423 13.65 22.57 -14.63
C THR A 423 13.25 21.37 -13.77
N VAL A 424 14.25 20.72 -13.14
CA VAL A 424 14.04 19.50 -12.34
C VAL A 424 13.13 19.71 -11.12
N ASP A 425 13.04 20.94 -10.62
CA ASP A 425 12.21 21.32 -9.48
C ASP A 425 10.72 21.51 -9.84
N GLU A 426 10.40 21.62 -11.13
CA GLU A 426 9.05 21.85 -11.64
C GLU A 426 8.22 20.56 -11.73
N THR A 427 7.88 20.03 -10.55
CA THR A 427 7.26 18.71 -10.41
C THR A 427 5.72 18.73 -10.33
N THR A 428 5.11 19.90 -10.16
CA THR A 428 3.65 20.01 -9.98
C THR A 428 2.90 20.21 -11.30
N GLN A 429 1.66 19.73 -11.36
CA GLN A 429 0.78 19.93 -12.52
C GLN A 429 0.57 21.41 -12.89
N VAL A 430 0.61 22.32 -11.91
CA VAL A 430 0.46 23.77 -12.15
C VAL A 430 1.69 24.35 -12.84
N GLN A 431 2.89 23.90 -12.46
CA GLN A 431 4.14 24.32 -13.10
C GLN A 431 4.22 23.74 -14.52
N ILE A 432 3.95 22.44 -14.68
CA ILE A 432 3.98 21.75 -15.98
C ILE A 432 3.04 22.41 -17.01
N ARG A 433 1.87 22.90 -16.59
CA ARG A 433 0.94 23.59 -17.48
C ARG A 433 1.46 24.89 -18.08
N ARG A 434 2.55 25.46 -17.56
CA ARG A 434 3.21 26.65 -18.14
C ARG A 434 4.06 26.29 -19.37
N HIS A 435 4.42 25.02 -19.51
CA HIS A 435 5.28 24.48 -20.56
C HIS A 435 4.44 24.01 -21.74
N THR A 436 4.12 24.95 -22.64
CA THR A 436 3.18 24.71 -23.76
C THR A 436 3.60 23.58 -24.69
N ALA A 437 4.89 23.49 -25.04
CA ALA A 437 5.41 22.42 -25.90
C ALA A 437 5.31 21.04 -25.25
N LEU A 438 5.58 20.96 -23.94
CA LEU A 438 5.40 19.73 -23.18
C LEU A 438 3.93 19.31 -23.09
N ILE A 439 3.01 20.27 -22.89
CA ILE A 439 1.57 19.98 -22.87
C ILE A 439 1.09 19.50 -24.24
N GLU A 440 1.52 20.12 -25.34
CA GLU A 440 1.20 19.66 -26.69
C GLU A 440 1.68 18.23 -26.92
N PHE A 441 2.90 17.89 -26.49
CA PHE A 441 3.41 16.52 -26.55
C PHE A 441 2.55 15.57 -25.73
N ILE A 442 2.19 15.93 -24.50
CA ILE A 442 1.35 15.11 -23.62
C ILE A 442 -0.02 14.85 -24.27
N ASP A 443 -0.66 15.88 -24.83
CA ASP A 443 -2.00 15.75 -25.41
C ASP A 443 -2.01 14.91 -26.69
N THR A 444 -0.90 14.90 -27.44
CA THR A 444 -0.80 14.20 -28.73
C THR A 444 -0.18 12.80 -28.65
N HIS A 445 0.72 12.55 -27.69
CA HIS A 445 1.51 11.30 -27.61
C HIS A 445 1.23 10.48 -26.34
N CYS A 446 0.58 11.06 -25.33
CA CYS A 446 0.35 10.39 -24.05
C CYS A 446 -1.11 10.02 -23.83
N ARG A 447 -1.33 8.94 -23.07
CA ARG A 447 -2.64 8.57 -22.51
C ARG A 447 -2.53 8.52 -21.00
N ILE A 448 -3.20 9.47 -20.34
CA ILE A 448 -3.23 9.59 -18.89
C ILE A 448 -4.53 9.00 -18.35
N ARG A 449 -4.41 8.12 -17.35
CA ARG A 449 -5.50 7.47 -16.62
C ARG A 449 -5.14 7.44 -15.14
N ALA A 450 -6.09 7.19 -14.23
CA ALA A 450 -5.79 7.18 -12.80
C ALA A 450 -4.83 6.07 -12.34
N TYR A 451 -4.82 4.94 -13.06
CA TYR A 451 -4.01 3.77 -12.78
C TYR A 451 -3.00 3.43 -13.87
N SER A 452 -2.92 4.23 -14.94
CA SER A 452 -1.91 4.05 -15.98
C SER A 452 -1.48 5.37 -16.62
N PHE A 453 -0.23 5.40 -17.06
CA PHE A 453 0.33 6.44 -17.90
C PHE A 453 1.02 5.77 -19.08
N GLN A 454 0.74 6.23 -20.28
CA GLN A 454 1.26 5.62 -21.50
C GLN A 454 1.79 6.69 -22.44
N VAL A 455 2.88 6.41 -23.12
CA VAL A 455 3.49 7.30 -24.14
C VAL A 455 3.79 6.47 -25.36
N LYS A 456 3.32 6.89 -26.53
CA LYS A 456 3.51 6.18 -27.80
C LYS A 456 4.09 7.13 -28.84
N LYS A 457 5.03 6.65 -29.65
CA LYS A 457 5.43 7.38 -30.87
C LYS A 457 4.22 7.52 -31.81
N CYS A 458 4.17 8.60 -32.58
CA CYS A 458 3.22 8.71 -33.67
C CYS A 458 3.86 8.27 -35.00
N ASN A 459 3.04 7.85 -35.96
CA ASN A 459 3.48 7.53 -37.32
C ASN A 459 3.52 8.78 -38.23
N ASN A 460 3.59 9.98 -37.64
CA ASN A 460 3.56 11.22 -38.40
C ASN A 460 4.98 11.62 -38.80
N ILE A 461 5.25 11.66 -40.11
CA ILE A 461 6.54 12.05 -40.70
C ILE A 461 6.91 13.49 -40.34
N THR A 462 5.92 14.35 -40.08
CA THR A 462 6.16 15.75 -39.67
C THR A 462 6.28 15.92 -38.16
N CYS A 463 6.23 14.84 -37.37
CA CYS A 463 6.41 14.94 -35.93
C CYS A 463 7.85 15.32 -35.60
N SER A 464 8.03 16.47 -34.96
CA SER A 464 9.32 16.98 -34.51
C SER A 464 9.88 16.23 -33.29
N TYR A 465 9.03 15.49 -32.57
CA TYR A 465 9.38 14.87 -31.28
C TYR A 465 9.83 13.41 -31.41
N CYS A 466 9.24 12.66 -32.34
CA CYS A 466 9.45 11.22 -32.43
C CYS A 466 10.73 10.88 -33.21
N LYS A 467 11.65 10.16 -32.54
CA LYS A 467 12.73 9.42 -33.23
C LYS A 467 12.14 8.33 -34.15
N PRO A 468 12.89 7.81 -35.14
CA PRO A 468 12.44 6.73 -36.00
C PRO A 468 11.86 5.54 -35.23
N ILE A 469 10.76 4.98 -35.76
CA ILE A 469 10.09 3.80 -35.21
C ILE A 469 11.01 2.58 -35.36
N ARG A 470 11.12 1.78 -34.30
CA ARG A 470 11.99 0.61 -34.25
C ARG A 470 11.26 -0.70 -34.56
N LEU A 471 9.96 -0.75 -34.27
CA LEU A 471 9.08 -1.85 -34.61
C LEU A 471 8.92 -1.98 -36.14
N PRO A 472 8.73 -3.20 -36.66
CA PRO A 472 8.33 -3.38 -38.05
C PRO A 472 7.03 -2.62 -38.36
N PRO A 473 6.86 -2.05 -39.58
CA PRO A 473 5.70 -1.22 -39.90
C PRO A 473 4.34 -1.90 -39.64
N HIS A 474 4.21 -3.20 -39.96
CA HIS A 474 2.99 -3.96 -39.69
C HIS A 474 2.67 -4.03 -38.19
N GLU A 475 3.67 -4.31 -37.36
CA GLU A 475 3.51 -4.39 -35.90
C GLU A 475 3.14 -3.02 -35.31
N PHE A 476 3.83 -1.96 -35.75
CA PHE A 476 3.57 -0.62 -35.24
C PHE A 476 2.21 -0.06 -35.64
N ASN A 477 1.74 -0.36 -36.85
CA ASN A 477 0.42 0.07 -37.32
C ASN A 477 -0.72 -0.57 -36.50
N ASN A 478 -0.52 -1.79 -36.00
CA ASN A 478 -1.47 -2.48 -35.12
C ASN A 478 -1.27 -2.14 -33.63
N LEU A 479 -0.16 -1.48 -33.28
CA LEU A 479 0.17 -1.09 -31.92
C LEU A 479 -0.78 0.01 -31.44
N ASN A 480 -1.65 -0.32 -30.50
CA ASN A 480 -2.55 0.61 -29.82
C ASN A 480 -2.16 0.76 -28.34
N PHE A 481 -2.55 1.89 -27.74
CA PHE A 481 -2.51 2.06 -26.28
C PHE A 481 -3.27 0.94 -25.59
N LEU A 482 -2.84 0.59 -24.37
CA LEU A 482 -3.56 -0.32 -23.50
C LEU A 482 -4.97 0.23 -23.23
N PRO A 483 -6.02 -0.57 -23.46
CA PRO A 483 -7.40 -0.14 -23.27
C PRO A 483 -7.78 -0.14 -21.79
N ASP A 484 -8.80 0.65 -21.49
CA ASP A 484 -9.48 0.66 -20.20
C ASP A 484 -10.43 -0.55 -20.09
N PRO A 485 -10.55 -1.18 -18.91
CA PRO A 485 -11.54 -2.23 -18.66
C PRO A 485 -12.99 -1.79 -18.95
N ILE A 486 -13.64 -2.45 -19.92
CA ILE A 486 -15.06 -2.27 -20.28
C ILE A 486 -15.87 -3.46 -19.77
N PRO A 487 -17.01 -3.25 -19.08
CA PRO A 487 -17.90 -4.32 -18.63
C PRO A 487 -18.35 -5.22 -19.79
N SER A 488 -18.44 -6.52 -19.54
CA SER A 488 -18.95 -7.47 -20.51
C SER A 488 -20.45 -7.29 -20.71
N ARG A 489 -20.89 -7.40 -21.97
CA ARG A 489 -22.32 -7.40 -22.33
C ARG A 489 -23.06 -8.63 -21.81
N ASP A 490 -22.35 -9.75 -21.70
CA ASP A 490 -22.91 -11.04 -21.29
C ASP A 490 -22.98 -11.18 -19.76
N ASN A 491 -22.06 -10.54 -19.04
CA ASN A 491 -22.01 -10.54 -17.58
C ASN A 491 -21.37 -9.26 -17.07
N THR A 492 -22.17 -8.37 -16.48
CA THR A 492 -21.73 -7.07 -15.97
C THR A 492 -20.77 -7.16 -14.79
N ASP A 493 -20.67 -8.31 -14.12
CA ASP A 493 -19.70 -8.55 -13.04
C ASP A 493 -18.28 -8.82 -13.56
N HIS A 494 -18.11 -8.98 -14.88
CA HIS A 494 -16.83 -9.21 -15.52
C HIS A 494 -16.52 -8.13 -16.56
N TYR A 495 -15.23 -7.88 -16.77
CA TYR A 495 -14.76 -7.07 -17.88
C TYR A 495 -14.57 -7.92 -19.14
N MET A 496 -14.76 -7.31 -20.30
CA MET A 496 -14.57 -7.95 -21.60
C MET A 496 -13.17 -8.59 -21.74
N PRO A 497 -12.97 -9.57 -22.63
CA PRO A 497 -11.63 -10.04 -22.98
C PRO A 497 -10.82 -8.96 -23.69
N PHE A 498 -9.50 -8.89 -23.46
CA PHE A 498 -8.61 -7.92 -24.11
C PHE A 498 -8.75 -7.92 -25.63
N GLU A 499 -8.79 -9.09 -26.26
CA GLU A 499 -8.89 -9.25 -27.72
C GLU A 499 -10.12 -8.55 -28.33
N ARG A 500 -11.21 -8.42 -27.58
CA ARG A 500 -12.43 -7.73 -28.05
C ARG A 500 -12.37 -6.21 -27.90
N VAL A 501 -11.48 -5.70 -27.05
CA VAL A 501 -11.40 -4.28 -26.69
C VAL A 501 -10.15 -3.62 -27.27
N TYR A 502 -9.09 -4.39 -27.49
CA TYR A 502 -7.83 -3.87 -28.00
C TYR A 502 -8.01 -3.27 -29.40
N GLY A 503 -7.45 -2.07 -29.60
CA GLY A 503 -7.65 -1.28 -30.82
C GLY A 503 -8.92 -0.43 -30.85
N THR A 504 -9.78 -0.49 -29.83
CA THR A 504 -10.92 0.41 -29.69
C THR A 504 -10.61 1.58 -28.77
N GLU A 505 -11.36 2.68 -28.93
CA GLU A 505 -11.26 3.83 -28.04
C GLU A 505 -12.03 3.59 -26.75
N THR A 506 -11.36 3.77 -25.61
CA THR A 506 -11.88 3.43 -24.28
C THR A 506 -11.61 4.57 -23.30
N THR A 507 -12.45 4.66 -22.26
CA THR A 507 -12.34 5.67 -21.20
C THR A 507 -12.46 5.03 -19.81
N GLU A 508 -12.13 5.79 -18.76
CA GLU A 508 -12.30 5.34 -17.36
C GLU A 508 -13.75 5.42 -16.85
N GLU A 509 -14.74 5.57 -17.73
CA GLU A 509 -16.15 5.77 -17.35
C GLU A 509 -16.71 4.65 -16.47
N TYR A 510 -16.22 3.43 -16.66
CA TYR A 510 -16.61 2.24 -15.87
C TYR A 510 -15.74 1.98 -14.65
N ARG A 511 -14.84 2.91 -14.29
CA ARG A 511 -14.05 2.81 -13.07
C ARG A 511 -14.95 3.10 -11.85
N PRO A 512 -15.10 2.19 -10.88
CA PRO A 512 -16.06 2.33 -9.78
C PRO A 512 -15.99 3.68 -9.03
N THR A 513 -14.79 4.14 -8.65
CA THR A 513 -14.64 5.43 -7.99
C THR A 513 -14.97 6.61 -8.90
N TYR A 514 -14.76 6.49 -10.21
CA TYR A 514 -15.14 7.51 -11.18
C TYR A 514 -16.65 7.59 -11.32
N MET A 515 -17.33 6.44 -11.48
CA MET A 515 -18.79 6.34 -11.51
C MET A 515 -19.42 6.94 -10.25
N GLN A 516 -18.91 6.58 -9.06
CA GLN A 516 -19.37 7.16 -7.80
C GLN A 516 -19.13 8.66 -7.74
N THR A 517 -17.99 9.15 -8.24
CA THR A 517 -17.67 10.58 -8.25
C THR A 517 -18.60 11.34 -9.19
N GLN A 518 -18.93 10.77 -10.36
CA GLN A 518 -19.88 11.35 -11.31
C GLN A 518 -21.32 11.33 -10.77
N ALA A 519 -21.77 10.20 -10.21
CA ALA A 519 -23.10 10.07 -9.62
C ALA A 519 -23.32 11.08 -8.47
N ASN A 520 -22.28 11.34 -7.69
CA ASN A 520 -22.29 12.30 -6.58
C ASN A 520 -21.81 13.71 -6.97
N ALA A 521 -21.55 13.97 -8.25
CA ALA A 521 -21.13 15.30 -8.69
C ALA A 521 -22.31 16.26 -8.60
N GLU A 522 -22.09 17.39 -7.93
CA GLU A 522 -22.99 18.52 -8.01
C GLU A 522 -22.95 19.10 -9.43
N PRO A 523 -24.10 19.46 -10.03
CA PRO A 523 -24.15 20.17 -11.31
C PRO A 523 -23.37 21.50 -11.27
N ILE A 524 -23.27 22.08 -10.07
CA ILE A 524 -22.60 23.35 -9.82
C ILE A 524 -21.09 23.14 -9.68
N SER A 525 -20.30 24.05 -10.26
CA SER A 525 -18.84 24.01 -10.17
C SER A 525 -18.34 23.97 -8.71
N LYS A 526 -17.36 23.10 -8.45
CA LYS A 526 -16.68 23.02 -7.14
C LYS A 526 -16.01 24.33 -6.73
N SER A 527 -15.68 25.22 -7.67
CA SER A 527 -15.14 26.55 -7.36
C SER A 527 -16.14 27.47 -6.65
N ILE A 528 -17.45 27.23 -6.84
CA ILE A 528 -18.54 27.99 -6.21
C ILE A 528 -18.89 27.41 -4.84
N LEU A 529 -18.80 26.09 -4.67
CA LEU A 529 -19.14 25.40 -3.42
C LEU A 529 -18.01 25.47 -2.37
N ILE A 530 -17.60 26.70 -2.02
CA ILE A 530 -16.58 27.00 -1.01
C ILE A 530 -17.12 28.00 0.03
N GLY A 531 -16.57 27.98 1.24
CA GLY A 531 -17.08 28.79 2.36
C GLY A 531 -17.14 30.29 2.07
N GLY A 532 -16.17 30.85 1.34
CA GLY A 532 -16.14 32.27 0.97
C GLY A 532 -17.19 32.70 -0.07
N LYS A 533 -17.89 31.75 -0.67
CA LYS A 533 -18.94 31.99 -1.68
C LYS A 533 -20.34 31.76 -1.12
N ILE A 534 -20.47 31.46 0.17
CA ILE A 534 -21.77 31.39 0.85
C ILE A 534 -22.34 32.80 0.97
N ARG A 535 -23.57 32.99 0.48
CA ARG A 535 -24.30 34.26 0.49
C ARG A 535 -25.52 34.25 1.37
N PHE A 536 -26.24 33.14 1.51
CA PHE A 536 -27.41 33.05 2.40
C PHE A 536 -27.49 31.67 3.04
N TYR A 537 -28.46 31.53 3.93
CA TYR A 537 -28.89 30.24 4.43
C TYR A 537 -30.38 30.10 4.20
N ILE A 538 -30.81 28.93 3.78
CA ILE A 538 -32.21 28.59 3.53
C ILE A 538 -32.59 27.36 4.35
N ASN A 539 -33.80 27.33 4.89
CA ASN A 539 -34.28 26.18 5.65
C ASN A 539 -35.13 25.29 4.74
N CYS A 540 -34.88 23.99 4.77
CA CYS A 540 -35.74 23.01 4.10
C CYS A 540 -37.12 22.99 4.76
N GLU A 541 -38.19 23.03 3.97
CA GLU A 541 -39.55 22.95 4.49
C GLU A 541 -39.83 21.60 5.15
N ASP A 542 -39.38 20.51 4.52
CA ASP A 542 -39.65 19.14 4.97
C ASP A 542 -38.90 18.77 6.25
N CYS A 543 -37.59 19.04 6.29
CA CYS A 543 -36.73 18.55 7.37
C CYS A 543 -36.21 19.66 8.29
N ARG A 544 -36.55 20.93 8.01
CA ARG A 544 -36.14 22.12 8.78
C ARG A 544 -34.63 22.37 8.90
N LYS A 545 -33.80 21.50 8.32
CA LYS A 545 -32.35 21.65 8.26
C LYS A 545 -31.97 22.87 7.45
N ARG A 546 -30.99 23.60 7.96
CA ARG A 546 -30.40 24.77 7.32
C ARG A 546 -29.40 24.36 6.24
N ARG A 547 -29.52 24.94 5.05
CA ARG A 547 -28.68 24.69 3.87
C ARG A 547 -27.96 25.96 3.43
N CYS A 548 -26.76 25.79 2.88
CA CYS A 548 -25.94 26.89 2.40
C CYS A 548 -26.39 27.31 1.00
N VAL A 549 -26.53 28.62 0.80
CA VAL A 549 -26.80 29.22 -0.50
C VAL A 549 -25.55 29.92 -0.98
N TYR A 550 -25.13 29.64 -2.20
CA TYR A 550 -23.86 30.05 -2.80
C TYR A 550 -24.08 31.02 -3.96
N SER A 551 -23.10 31.90 -4.20
CA SER A 551 -23.00 32.67 -5.45
C SER A 551 -21.55 33.02 -5.72
N ASP A 552 -21.18 33.09 -7.01
CA ASP A 552 -19.82 33.44 -7.40
C ASP A 552 -19.50 34.91 -7.08
N LYS A 553 -20.49 35.81 -7.24
CA LYS A 553 -20.39 37.23 -6.90
C LYS A 553 -21.13 37.56 -5.60
N SER A 554 -20.93 38.75 -5.07
CA SER A 554 -21.85 39.30 -4.06
C SER A 554 -23.10 39.79 -4.78
N LEU A 555 -24.28 39.51 -4.22
CA LEU A 555 -25.54 40.00 -4.80
C LEU A 555 -25.67 41.50 -4.57
N ASN A 556 -26.13 42.23 -5.58
CA ASN A 556 -26.51 43.64 -5.44
C ASN A 556 -27.85 43.77 -4.66
N ASN A 557 -28.30 44.99 -4.36
CA ASN A 557 -29.49 45.20 -3.53
C ASN A 557 -30.77 44.65 -4.20
N GLU A 558 -30.92 44.80 -5.51
CA GLU A 558 -32.07 44.32 -6.29
C GLU A 558 -32.10 42.78 -6.30
N GLU A 559 -30.98 42.12 -6.58
CA GLU A 559 -30.84 40.65 -6.52
C GLU A 559 -31.13 40.10 -5.11
N GLN A 560 -30.84 40.87 -4.05
CA GLN A 560 -31.17 40.50 -2.67
C GLN A 560 -32.66 40.61 -2.38
N GLU A 561 -33.32 41.67 -2.86
CA GLU A 561 -34.76 41.87 -2.74
C GLU A 561 -35.52 40.78 -3.51
N ASP A 562 -35.12 40.50 -4.74
CA ASP A 562 -35.69 39.44 -5.58
C ASP A 562 -35.50 38.05 -4.97
N TYR A 563 -34.31 37.77 -4.41
CA TYR A 563 -34.06 36.53 -3.67
C TYR A 563 -35.03 36.40 -2.48
N GLN A 564 -35.23 37.48 -1.72
CA GLN A 564 -36.12 37.47 -0.55
C GLN A 564 -37.59 37.27 -0.95
N GLN A 565 -38.04 37.95 -2.02
CA GLN A 565 -39.38 37.77 -2.57
C GLN A 565 -39.63 36.35 -3.08
N ALA A 566 -38.61 35.73 -3.69
CA ALA A 566 -38.70 34.35 -4.13
C ALA A 566 -38.83 33.37 -2.95
N LEU A 567 -38.15 33.61 -1.83
CA LEU A 567 -38.31 32.79 -0.62
C LEU A 567 -39.71 32.89 0.01
N GLU A 568 -40.42 34.00 -0.21
CA GLU A 568 -41.82 34.15 0.22
C GLU A 568 -42.79 33.46 -0.74
N SER A 569 -42.40 33.30 -2.00
CA SER A 569 -43.25 32.76 -3.07
C SER A 569 -43.07 31.25 -3.27
N TYR A 570 -41.87 30.72 -3.00
CA TYR A 570 -41.51 29.32 -3.23
C TYR A 570 -41.05 28.67 -1.94
N SER A 571 -41.47 27.42 -1.73
CA SER A 571 -40.92 26.61 -0.66
C SER A 571 -39.74 25.77 -1.14
N TYR A 572 -38.71 25.69 -0.31
CA TYR A 572 -37.49 24.96 -0.64
C TYR A 572 -37.44 23.60 0.07
N SER A 573 -37.17 22.56 -0.71
CA SER A 573 -36.89 21.21 -0.22
C SER A 573 -35.47 20.79 -0.57
N CYS A 574 -34.83 20.00 0.30
CA CYS A 574 -33.46 19.52 0.08
C CYS A 574 -33.35 18.78 -1.26
N GLY A 575 -32.41 19.20 -2.10
CA GLY A 575 -32.15 18.57 -3.40
C GLY A 575 -32.84 19.26 -4.57
N ALA A 576 -33.77 20.18 -4.32
CA ALA A 576 -34.40 21.00 -5.34
C ALA A 576 -33.60 22.30 -5.60
N PRO A 577 -33.65 22.88 -6.81
CA PRO A 577 -33.21 24.26 -7.03
C PRO A 577 -34.10 25.24 -6.23
N ILE A 578 -33.57 26.43 -5.90
CA ILE A 578 -34.35 27.48 -5.21
C ILE A 578 -35.38 28.10 -6.18
N PHE A 579 -34.97 28.26 -7.44
CA PHE A 579 -35.73 28.98 -8.45
C PHE A 579 -36.17 28.04 -9.58
N PRO A 580 -37.29 28.34 -10.25
CA PRO A 580 -37.62 27.79 -11.55
C PRO A 580 -36.52 28.06 -12.59
N ASP A 581 -36.41 27.19 -13.60
CA ASP A 581 -35.35 27.26 -14.63
C ASP A 581 -35.38 28.56 -15.46
N ASP A 582 -36.52 29.24 -15.56
CA ASP A 582 -36.71 30.49 -16.30
C ASP A 582 -36.43 31.76 -15.48
N HIS A 583 -36.17 31.62 -14.17
CA HIS A 583 -35.87 32.75 -13.30
C HIS A 583 -34.40 33.18 -13.45
N TYR A 584 -34.13 34.47 -13.65
CA TYR A 584 -32.77 34.96 -13.94
C TYR A 584 -31.74 34.68 -12.81
N LEU A 585 -32.19 34.62 -11.55
CA LEU A 585 -31.33 34.25 -10.41
C LEU A 585 -30.90 32.77 -10.39
N SER A 586 -31.50 31.89 -11.20
CA SER A 586 -31.13 30.46 -11.28
C SER A 586 -29.67 30.25 -11.73
N GLU A 587 -29.13 31.17 -12.51
CA GLU A 587 -27.72 31.16 -12.96
C GLU A 587 -26.77 31.93 -12.02
N VAL A 588 -27.30 32.57 -10.98
CA VAL A 588 -26.54 33.43 -10.07
C VAL A 588 -26.44 32.85 -8.66
N VAL A 589 -27.51 32.20 -8.20
CA VAL A 589 -27.69 31.74 -6.83
C VAL A 589 -27.92 30.24 -6.82
N PHE A 590 -27.11 29.54 -6.03
CA PHE A 590 -27.00 28.10 -6.08
C PHE A 590 -27.19 27.45 -4.73
N VAL A 591 -27.75 26.25 -4.72
CA VAL A 591 -27.79 25.32 -3.59
C VAL A 591 -27.29 23.96 -4.03
N ARG A 592 -26.79 23.17 -3.08
CA ARG A 592 -26.52 21.76 -3.38
C ARG A 592 -27.82 21.05 -3.75
N THR A 593 -27.78 20.29 -4.84
CA THR A 593 -28.91 19.49 -5.33
C THR A 593 -28.67 17.99 -5.12
N ARG A 594 -27.43 17.56 -4.91
CA ARG A 594 -27.10 16.18 -4.49
C ARG A 594 -27.15 16.01 -2.98
N ILE A 595 -28.21 16.54 -2.35
CA ILE A 595 -28.50 16.40 -0.91
C ILE A 595 -29.95 15.99 -0.72
N SER A 596 -30.21 15.28 0.37
CA SER A 596 -31.56 14.88 0.80
C SER A 596 -31.87 15.39 2.20
N CYS A 597 -33.12 15.24 2.62
CA CYS A 597 -33.54 15.52 4.00
C CYS A 597 -32.79 14.68 5.04
N ASP A 598 -32.31 13.49 4.69
CA ASP A 598 -31.49 12.64 5.58
C ASP A 598 -30.04 13.12 5.68
N SER A 599 -29.58 13.92 4.72
CA SER A 599 -28.21 14.41 4.69
C SER A 599 -27.93 15.31 5.90
N PRO A 600 -26.75 15.20 6.55
CA PRO A 600 -26.37 16.07 7.65
C PRO A 600 -26.18 17.52 7.18
N ILE A 601 -26.00 18.45 8.12
CA ILE A 601 -25.67 19.84 7.83
C ILE A 601 -24.33 19.90 7.07
N GLU A 602 -24.28 20.75 6.05
CA GLU A 602 -23.10 20.91 5.22
C GLU A 602 -21.90 21.34 6.05
N ILE A 603 -20.77 20.66 5.90
CA ILE A 603 -19.54 20.97 6.64
C ILE A 603 -19.10 22.43 6.47
N LEU A 604 -19.35 23.01 5.29
CA LEU A 604 -19.00 24.38 4.96
C LEU A 604 -19.75 25.41 5.83
N TYR A 605 -20.95 25.07 6.32
CA TYR A 605 -21.70 25.88 7.29
C TYR A 605 -20.82 26.21 8.52
N TYR A 606 -20.16 25.21 9.09
CA TYR A 606 -19.33 25.36 10.29
C TYR A 606 -18.03 26.14 10.05
N SER A 607 -17.55 26.18 8.80
CA SER A 607 -16.39 26.99 8.41
C SER A 607 -16.75 28.41 7.95
N SER A 608 -18.05 28.69 7.77
CA SER A 608 -18.54 29.96 7.26
C SER A 608 -18.40 31.05 8.32
N ARG A 609 -17.87 32.22 7.92
CA ARG A 609 -17.78 33.41 8.79
C ARG A 609 -18.92 34.40 8.57
N LYS A 610 -20.00 33.99 7.91
CA LYS A 610 -21.15 34.85 7.63
C LYS A 610 -21.87 35.25 8.93
N SER A 611 -22.33 36.50 9.00
CA SER A 611 -23.19 36.99 10.08
C SER A 611 -24.45 36.12 10.24
N GLY A 612 -24.84 35.85 11.48
CA GLY A 612 -25.99 34.97 11.81
C GLY A 612 -25.67 33.47 11.80
N ASN A 613 -24.40 33.08 11.69
CA ASN A 613 -23.96 31.70 11.89
C ASN A 613 -23.84 31.38 13.38
N TYR A 614 -24.44 30.27 13.82
CA TYR A 614 -24.43 29.81 15.21
C TYR A 614 -24.29 28.28 15.26
N PRO A 615 -23.78 27.71 16.36
CA PRO A 615 -23.57 26.26 16.45
C PRO A 615 -24.90 25.52 16.39
N ILE A 616 -24.97 24.53 15.50
CA ILE A 616 -26.10 23.61 15.35
C ILE A 616 -25.60 22.18 15.23
N CYS A 617 -26.41 21.21 15.67
CA CYS A 617 -26.12 19.78 15.58
C CYS A 617 -25.86 19.37 14.13
N TYR A 618 -24.76 18.63 13.91
CA TYR A 618 -24.34 18.14 12.60
C TYR A 618 -25.40 17.31 11.89
N TYR A 619 -26.16 16.49 12.62
CA TYR A 619 -27.11 15.57 12.00
C TYR A 619 -28.48 16.20 11.74
N CYS A 620 -29.03 16.95 12.71
CA CYS A 620 -30.40 17.45 12.64
C CYS A 620 -30.53 18.97 12.51
N GLY A 621 -29.47 19.74 12.75
CA GLY A 621 -29.52 21.20 12.72
C GLY A 621 -30.10 21.87 13.97
N GLU A 622 -30.34 21.13 15.05
CA GLU A 622 -30.82 21.67 16.34
C GLU A 622 -29.76 22.57 17.00
N SER A 623 -30.15 23.75 17.47
CA SER A 623 -29.27 24.67 18.20
C SER A 623 -29.29 24.46 19.71
N GLU A 624 -30.35 23.87 20.24
CA GLU A 624 -30.52 23.65 21.66
C GLU A 624 -29.95 22.29 22.11
N SER A 625 -29.72 22.15 23.42
CA SER A 625 -29.25 20.91 24.06
C SER A 625 -28.03 20.29 23.37
N LEU A 626 -27.04 21.12 23.00
CA LEU A 626 -25.78 20.67 22.43
C LEU A 626 -24.89 20.04 23.50
N VAL A 627 -24.38 18.85 23.20
CA VAL A 627 -23.56 18.04 24.08
C VAL A 627 -22.12 18.50 24.01
N ALA A 628 -21.47 18.66 25.16
CA ALA A 628 -20.06 18.97 25.23
C ALA A 628 -19.21 17.74 24.82
N PRO A 629 -18.29 17.86 23.86
CA PRO A 629 -17.42 16.74 23.50
C PRO A 629 -16.43 16.42 24.63
N SER A 630 -16.14 15.14 24.80
CA SER A 630 -15.17 14.67 25.80
C SER A 630 -13.76 15.20 25.54
N GLN A 631 -12.95 15.28 26.59
CA GLN A 631 -11.56 15.72 26.49
C GLN A 631 -10.74 14.79 25.57
N SER A 632 -11.00 13.48 25.62
CA SER A 632 -10.35 12.49 24.76
C SER A 632 -10.58 12.72 23.27
N LEU A 633 -11.78 13.18 22.88
CA LEU A 633 -12.08 13.49 21.48
C LEU A 633 -11.33 14.75 21.02
N LYS A 634 -11.25 15.78 21.88
CA LYS A 634 -10.54 17.04 21.58
C LYS A 634 -9.05 16.83 21.37
N GLU A 635 -8.45 15.90 22.10
CA GLU A 635 -7.04 15.55 21.97
C GLU A 635 -6.74 14.70 20.73
N ARG A 636 -7.73 13.93 20.27
CA ARG A 636 -7.57 12.99 19.15
C ARG A 636 -7.93 13.58 17.79
N PHE A 637 -8.79 14.59 17.71
CA PHE A 637 -9.29 15.11 16.43
C PHE A 637 -9.16 16.62 16.32
N LYS A 638 -8.74 17.11 15.15
CA LYS A 638 -8.59 18.55 14.86
C LYS A 638 -9.93 19.27 14.77
N GLN A 639 -10.97 18.59 14.32
CA GLN A 639 -12.32 19.16 14.14
C GLN A 639 -13.37 18.20 14.70
N ILE A 640 -14.26 18.73 15.53
CA ILE A 640 -15.39 18.03 16.12
C ILE A 640 -16.63 18.86 15.82
N TYR A 641 -17.62 18.26 15.19
CA TYR A 641 -18.86 18.94 14.83
C TYR A 641 -19.90 18.78 15.96
N PRO A 642 -20.74 19.80 16.23
CA PRO A 642 -21.68 19.75 17.34
C PRO A 642 -22.68 18.58 17.23
N LEU A 643 -23.11 18.06 18.38
CA LEU A 643 -24.09 16.99 18.52
C LEU A 643 -25.12 17.43 19.56
N CYS A 644 -26.42 17.21 19.32
CA CYS A 644 -27.46 17.45 20.33
C CYS A 644 -27.82 16.15 21.07
N GLU A 645 -28.40 16.30 22.27
CA GLU A 645 -28.86 15.18 23.11
C GLU A 645 -29.83 14.24 22.37
N GLY A 646 -30.74 14.79 21.57
CA GLY A 646 -31.69 13.98 20.79
C GLY A 646 -31.03 13.10 19.73
N CYS A 647 -29.95 13.57 19.09
CA CYS A 647 -29.18 12.73 18.17
C CYS A 647 -28.32 11.71 18.93
N GLN A 648 -27.76 12.09 20.09
CA GLN A 648 -27.02 11.17 20.94
C GLN A 648 -27.91 10.02 21.44
N GLY A 649 -29.17 10.30 21.80
CA GLY A 649 -30.16 9.30 22.18
C GLY A 649 -30.56 8.35 21.04
N ASN A 650 -30.43 8.81 19.78
CA ASN A 650 -30.60 8.00 18.57
C ASN A 650 -29.30 7.31 18.11
N GLU A 651 -28.40 7.01 19.05
CA GLU A 651 -27.13 6.31 18.83
C GLU A 651 -26.19 7.02 17.83
N LYS A 652 -26.30 8.34 17.65
CA LYS A 652 -25.34 9.12 16.86
C LYS A 652 -24.16 9.54 17.73
N GLU A 653 -22.96 9.33 17.21
CA GLU A 653 -21.72 9.84 17.82
C GLU A 653 -21.29 11.15 17.18
N PHE A 654 -20.40 11.89 17.87
CA PHE A 654 -19.76 13.10 17.33
C PHE A 654 -19.12 12.80 15.98
N TYR A 655 -19.50 13.56 14.96
CA TYR A 655 -18.78 13.52 13.69
C TYR A 655 -17.44 14.27 13.86
N THR A 656 -16.33 13.64 13.47
CA THR A 656 -14.98 14.18 13.67
C THR A 656 -14.17 14.16 12.38
N LYS A 657 -13.20 15.08 12.26
CA LYS A 657 -12.26 15.16 11.14
C LYS A 657 -10.85 15.48 11.58
N GLY A 658 -9.89 14.95 10.82
CA GLY A 658 -8.47 15.21 10.98
C GLY A 658 -7.91 14.60 12.26
N GLU A 659 -7.79 13.28 12.32
CA GLU A 659 -7.17 12.59 13.45
C GLU A 659 -5.74 13.11 13.67
N ILE A 660 -5.48 13.57 14.89
CA ILE A 660 -4.16 14.01 15.34
C ILE A 660 -3.36 12.75 15.59
N LYS A 661 -2.48 12.42 14.65
CA LYS A 661 -1.47 11.39 14.86
C LYS A 661 -0.51 11.89 15.93
N THR A 662 -0.80 11.58 17.19
CA THR A 662 0.22 11.64 18.23
C THR A 662 1.19 10.50 17.94
N ASN A 663 2.42 10.82 17.51
CA ASN A 663 3.52 9.90 17.73
C ASN A 663 3.51 9.65 19.24
N GLY A 664 3.16 8.43 19.63
CA GLY A 664 3.09 8.06 21.03
C GLY A 664 4.45 8.28 21.68
N ARG A 665 4.64 9.44 22.31
CA ARG A 665 5.53 9.57 23.45
C ARG A 665 4.92 8.68 24.52
N ALA A 666 5.31 7.41 24.51
CA ALA A 666 5.15 6.56 25.67
C ALA A 666 5.72 7.35 26.86
N SER A 667 4.83 7.63 27.81
CA SER A 667 5.16 8.19 29.11
C SER A 667 6.42 7.51 29.64
N LYS A 668 7.54 8.26 29.65
CA LYS A 668 8.76 7.88 30.37
C LYS A 668 8.41 7.83 31.85
N ARG A 669 7.96 6.68 32.34
CA ARG A 669 8.16 6.33 33.75
C ARG A 669 9.66 6.18 33.96
N ARG A 670 10.30 7.24 34.44
CA ARG A 670 11.57 7.14 35.17
C ARG A 670 11.35 6.14 36.29
N LYS A 671 11.90 4.93 36.16
CA LYS A 671 12.30 4.17 37.32
C LYS A 671 13.69 4.68 37.69
N THR A 672 13.76 5.33 38.84
CA THR A 672 14.96 5.36 39.68
C THR A 672 15.51 3.96 39.87
#